data_AF-A0A4R4USN5-F1
#
_entry.id   AF-A0A4R4USN5-F1
#
_cell.length_a   1.000
_cell.length_b   1.000
_cell.length_c   1.000
_cell.angle_alpha   90.00
_cell.angle_beta   90.00
_cell.angle_gamma   90.00
#
_symmetry.space_group_name_H-M   'P 1'
#
loop_
_entity.id
_entity.type
_entity.pdbx_description
1 polymer ?
#
loop_
_entity_poly.entity_id
_entity_poly.type
_entity_poly.pdbx_seq_one_letter_code
_entity_poly.pdbx_strand_id
1 'polypeptide(L)'
;MITGTRSAASALLCVLAMAAGLMTATSPPEAAAAPVLPPGFVFRDQPSGQAAFDLTDFTYLPDNSALSTGKQGKVAWVSTGGKVNTLATLPVDTAQDLGLVGVAAAPDYETSRQIYLARAVPDAADGHLLRLSSWRVEGSPEPTRIVDERVIFETKSFSDGHAITGIIAAPDGTLWVSIGDLASYRFTDAAAFQTFNLDSPAGKIVHITPDGRGVASNPFYQSSNPSSWRSRVYASGFRSPFRLSIDPSTGTPIVGDVGYGTWEEVDFVRPGQNYKWPCWEGNHPAPGYTDRPECANVANTPPVWEYHHGSGVDEGNSVTGGIIYQGESYPESYRGAYFFGDYSQRKLWTLRLDAQGALVQRPQSPPLGTDIGGPVKFEAAPNGDIVYADIYSGSLRRLSYTAANNPPVAAATTTSDPATRTVTFDGSGSMDFDGDALRYDWDFGDGTTATGVRTTHTYAPGTERFTAKLTVRDPLGASDQVDIVVVPSNHSPELTLTPPAQADFAVDDPINLSADATDAENGPLEVKWTSSVVHCAEETTCHDHPGPGAQGPVFDTAFTTHPDARMTFTATATDSEGVSSSKTYTALPREHLLTLTSNIPAVLQIPTEGGASSALVTEGAELDVLAAETATDGGSTFTRWTDGPTARSRLVTMGPADETFNAEYRSAIDQRYDSDPGLRTLLGAPTGPEITDGPVHYRTYQNGRLYWSSGTGVHEVHGGNLAKYLERGGHAFFGAPTTDETATPDQVGRYNHFALGASIYWTPQTASHAVWGAIREQWSRLGWEAGPIGYPTTDETATPDRIGRFNHFSKASSIYWTPQTGAHGIWGAIRDKWSRIGWEAGPVGYPTTDESITPDQVGRYNHFSKAGSIYWTPQTGAHEVYGRIRERWVALGWERSYLGYPTTGEFSVAGGRQNNFQHGFIRWHASNNSVIDRRY
;
A
#
# COMPACT_ATOMS: atom_id res chain seq x y z
N MET A 1 25.01 -76.11 -34.41
CA MET A 1 24.50 -75.33 -35.54
C MET A 1 24.35 -73.89 -35.07
N ILE A 2 25.27 -73.02 -35.53
CA ILE A 2 25.16 -71.57 -35.86
C ILE A 2 24.37 -70.70 -34.85
N THR A 3 24.98 -70.04 -33.86
CA THR A 3 25.56 -68.65 -33.87
C THR A 3 24.64 -67.61 -34.52
N GLY A 4 24.29 -66.44 -33.97
CA GLY A 4 24.89 -65.60 -32.94
C GLY A 4 24.05 -64.31 -32.77
N THR A 5 24.42 -63.54 -31.76
CA THR A 5 23.74 -62.39 -31.14
C THR A 5 23.91 -61.05 -31.88
N ARG A 6 22.88 -60.17 -31.79
CA ARG A 6 22.89 -58.69 -31.86
C ARG A 6 21.58 -58.22 -31.20
N SER A 7 21.41 -57.12 -30.47
CA SER A 7 22.28 -56.07 -29.94
C SER A 7 21.37 -55.23 -29.02
N ALA A 8 21.69 -55.14 -27.73
CA ALA A 8 21.16 -54.12 -26.82
C ALA A 8 22.32 -53.19 -26.46
N ALA A 9 22.12 -51.89 -26.66
CA ALA A 9 23.04 -50.80 -26.34
C ALA A 9 22.22 -49.79 -25.52
N SER A 10 22.64 -49.22 -24.40
CA SER A 10 23.91 -49.27 -23.67
C SER A 10 23.60 -48.94 -22.21
N ALA A 11 24.25 -49.64 -21.29
CA ALA A 11 24.30 -49.31 -19.86
C ALA A 11 25.77 -49.32 -19.41
N LEU A 12 26.12 -48.31 -18.60
CA LEU A 12 27.22 -48.20 -17.65
C LEU A 12 28.66 -48.54 -18.10
N LEU A 13 29.55 -47.57 -17.88
CA LEU A 13 30.88 -47.87 -17.33
C LEU A 13 31.31 -46.77 -16.33
N CYS A 14 31.47 -47.17 -15.07
CA CYS A 14 32.16 -46.44 -14.01
C CYS A 14 33.67 -46.41 -14.26
N VAL A 15 34.36 -45.33 -13.84
CA VAL A 15 35.74 -45.41 -13.29
C VAL A 15 35.94 -44.34 -12.22
N LEU A 16 36.37 -44.78 -11.03
CA LEU A 16 36.91 -43.96 -9.94
C LEU A 16 38.18 -43.21 -10.36
N ALA A 17 38.34 -41.96 -9.92
CA ALA A 17 39.65 -41.37 -9.67
C ALA A 17 39.59 -40.43 -8.45
N MET A 18 40.26 -40.84 -7.36
CA MET A 18 40.70 -39.93 -6.30
C MET A 18 41.88 -39.10 -6.84
N ALA A 19 41.83 -37.77 -6.71
CA ALA A 19 43.01 -36.93 -6.70
C ALA A 19 42.74 -35.58 -6.01
N ALA A 20 43.48 -35.36 -4.93
CA ALA A 20 44.08 -34.11 -4.46
C ALA A 20 43.26 -32.80 -4.48
N GLY A 21 43.06 -32.24 -3.28
CA GLY A 21 42.48 -30.93 -3.07
C GLY A 21 43.26 -29.81 -3.77
N LEU A 22 42.51 -28.97 -4.47
CA LEU A 22 42.81 -27.55 -4.55
C LEU A 22 41.93 -26.87 -3.50
N MET A 23 42.57 -26.28 -2.49
CA MET A 23 41.94 -25.18 -1.75
C MET A 23 41.82 -24.02 -2.74
N THR A 24 40.66 -23.89 -3.39
CA THR A 24 40.27 -22.59 -3.94
C THR A 24 40.08 -21.67 -2.75
N ALA A 25 40.91 -20.65 -2.62
CA ALA A 25 40.63 -19.52 -1.76
C ALA A 25 39.20 -19.06 -2.10
N THR A 26 38.25 -19.30 -1.19
CA THR A 26 36.93 -18.71 -1.31
C THR A 26 37.15 -17.22 -1.23
N SER A 27 36.76 -16.51 -2.28
CA SER A 27 36.53 -15.07 -2.21
C SER A 27 35.76 -14.80 -0.91
N PRO A 28 36.10 -13.76 -0.13
CA PRO A 28 35.19 -13.34 0.93
C PRO A 28 33.79 -13.16 0.33
N PRO A 29 32.73 -13.53 1.06
CA PRO A 29 31.38 -13.29 0.60
C PRO A 29 31.26 -11.81 0.21
N GLU A 30 30.78 -11.58 -1.01
CA GLU A 30 30.42 -10.27 -1.52
C GLU A 30 29.56 -9.58 -0.45
N ALA A 31 29.94 -8.37 -0.05
CA ALA A 31 29.19 -7.62 0.94
C ALA A 31 27.75 -7.47 0.43
N ALA A 32 26.76 -7.86 1.25
CA ALA A 32 25.37 -7.63 0.90
C ALA A 32 25.17 -6.14 0.61
N ALA A 33 24.45 -5.82 -0.47
CA ALA A 33 24.11 -4.44 -0.81
C ALA A 33 23.48 -3.75 0.41
N ALA A 34 23.88 -2.50 0.66
CA ALA A 34 23.34 -1.73 1.77
C ALA A 34 21.83 -1.53 1.58
N PRO A 35 21.02 -1.62 2.66
CA PRO A 35 19.60 -1.36 2.56
C PRO A 35 19.35 0.07 2.08
N VAL A 36 18.47 0.25 1.11
CA VAL A 36 18.00 1.57 0.69
C VAL A 36 16.71 1.87 1.45
N LEU A 37 16.68 2.97 2.18
CA LEU A 37 15.55 3.44 2.98
C LEU A 37 15.27 4.91 2.69
N PRO A 38 14.05 5.42 2.97
CA PRO A 38 13.77 6.84 2.85
C PRO A 38 14.56 7.63 3.90
N PRO A 39 14.84 8.93 3.65
CA PRO A 39 15.53 9.79 4.60
C PRO A 39 14.95 9.72 6.02
N GLY A 40 15.84 9.65 7.01
CA GLY A 40 15.51 9.57 8.44
C GLY A 40 15.17 8.17 8.96
N PHE A 41 14.95 7.17 8.08
CA PHE A 41 14.77 5.79 8.51
C PHE A 41 16.08 5.03 8.62
N VAL A 42 16.25 4.28 9.72
CA VAL A 42 17.41 3.42 9.97
C VAL A 42 16.97 2.08 10.56
N PHE A 43 17.75 1.02 10.31
CA PHE A 43 17.56 -0.26 10.98
C PHE A 43 18.32 -0.34 12.29
N ARG A 44 17.65 -0.81 13.34
CA ARG A 44 18.25 -1.17 14.63
C ARG A 44 18.00 -2.65 14.90
N ASP A 45 19.04 -3.46 14.69
CA ASP A 45 18.94 -4.90 14.87
C ASP A 45 19.02 -5.28 16.36
N GLN A 46 18.19 -6.24 16.75
CA GLN A 46 18.16 -6.83 18.08
C GLN A 46 18.34 -8.35 17.98
N PRO A 47 19.07 -8.98 18.92
CA PRO A 47 19.15 -10.42 18.96
C PRO A 47 17.75 -11.03 19.07
N SER A 48 17.44 -12.05 18.26
CA SER A 48 16.23 -12.86 18.47
C SER A 48 16.52 -14.09 19.34
N GLY A 49 17.78 -14.47 19.46
CA GLY A 49 18.20 -15.74 20.02
C GLY A 49 18.13 -16.92 19.04
N GLN A 50 17.74 -16.70 17.78
CA GLN A 50 17.76 -17.68 16.71
C GLN A 50 19.00 -17.51 15.82
N ALA A 51 19.33 -18.53 15.04
CA ALA A 51 20.40 -18.45 14.04
C ALA A 51 19.88 -17.85 12.73
N ALA A 52 20.81 -17.44 11.86
CA ALA A 52 20.52 -17.15 10.46
C ALA A 52 19.76 -18.31 9.81
N PHE A 53 18.74 -17.97 9.04
CA PHE A 53 17.78 -18.86 8.36
C PHE A 53 16.86 -19.68 9.28
N ASP A 54 16.86 -19.41 10.59
CA ASP A 54 16.05 -20.16 11.56
C ASP A 54 14.89 -19.35 12.14
N LEU A 55 14.99 -18.01 12.26
CA LEU A 55 13.94 -17.19 12.86
C LEU A 55 12.64 -17.21 12.04
N THR A 56 11.52 -17.63 12.66
CA THR A 56 10.22 -17.76 11.99
C THR A 56 9.16 -16.79 12.50
N ASP A 57 9.15 -16.51 13.80
CA ASP A 57 8.13 -15.66 14.44
C ASP A 57 8.66 -15.08 15.76
N PHE A 58 8.02 -14.02 16.23
CA PHE A 58 8.28 -13.40 17.52
C PHE A 58 7.05 -12.65 18.03
N THR A 59 7.03 -12.38 19.33
CA THR A 59 6.01 -11.53 19.95
C THR A 59 6.59 -10.81 21.17
N TYR A 60 6.15 -9.57 21.41
CA TYR A 60 6.54 -8.82 22.60
C TYR A 60 5.73 -9.26 23.83
N LEU A 61 6.41 -9.25 24.98
CA LEU A 61 5.81 -9.40 26.29
C LEU A 61 5.52 -8.02 26.90
N PRO A 62 4.63 -7.93 27.91
CA PRO A 62 4.25 -6.66 28.55
C PRO A 62 5.42 -5.87 29.17
N ASP A 63 6.53 -6.53 29.50
CA ASP A 63 7.76 -5.91 30.00
C ASP A 63 8.74 -5.49 28.88
N ASN A 64 8.28 -5.50 27.63
CA ASN A 64 9.00 -5.18 26.40
C ASN A 64 10.13 -6.16 26.04
N SER A 65 10.28 -7.26 26.78
CA SER A 65 11.08 -8.39 26.31
C SER A 65 10.36 -9.12 25.17
N ALA A 66 11.05 -9.96 24.42
CA ALA A 66 10.47 -10.69 23.29
C ALA A 66 10.59 -12.21 23.49
N LEU A 67 9.59 -12.94 23.00
CA LEU A 67 9.72 -14.37 22.72
C LEU A 67 9.91 -14.56 21.22
N SER A 68 10.76 -15.49 20.82
CA SER A 68 10.99 -15.83 19.41
C SER A 68 10.96 -17.34 19.20
N THR A 69 10.63 -17.74 17.98
CA THR A 69 10.69 -19.13 17.54
C THR A 69 11.65 -19.33 16.38
N GLY A 70 12.37 -20.43 16.45
CA GLY A 70 13.21 -20.94 15.37
C GLY A 70 12.56 -22.13 14.70
N LYS A 71 12.67 -22.23 13.37
CA LYS A 71 12.17 -23.33 12.54
C LYS A 71 12.59 -24.69 13.10
N GLN A 72 13.82 -24.81 13.62
CA GLN A 72 14.37 -26.00 14.27
C GLN A 72 13.78 -26.32 15.65
N GLY A 73 12.68 -25.69 16.05
CA GLY A 73 11.94 -25.98 17.28
C GLY A 73 12.39 -25.20 18.51
N LYS A 74 13.30 -24.25 18.36
CA LYS A 74 13.84 -23.45 19.47
C LYS A 74 12.86 -22.35 19.88
N VAL A 75 12.53 -22.28 21.17
CA VAL A 75 11.82 -21.16 21.79
C VAL A 75 12.82 -20.37 22.61
N ALA A 76 12.98 -19.08 22.31
CA ALA A 76 13.89 -18.20 23.04
C ALA A 76 13.15 -17.00 23.64
N TRP A 77 13.70 -16.50 24.74
CA TRP A 77 13.33 -15.22 25.35
C TRP A 77 14.50 -14.26 25.21
N VAL A 78 14.21 -13.00 24.91
CA VAL A 78 15.19 -11.93 24.76
C VAL A 78 14.78 -10.74 25.62
N SER A 79 15.65 -10.34 26.55
CA SER A 79 15.45 -9.12 27.34
C SER A 79 15.51 -7.84 26.49
N THR A 80 15.03 -6.73 27.02
CA THR A 80 15.19 -5.39 26.41
C THR A 80 16.66 -4.99 26.19
N GLY A 81 17.59 -5.53 26.97
CA GLY A 81 19.03 -5.33 26.82
C GLY A 81 19.75 -6.34 25.93
N GLY A 82 19.02 -7.22 25.23
CA GLY A 82 19.58 -8.18 24.28
C GLY A 82 20.09 -9.50 24.88
N LYS A 83 19.99 -9.71 26.20
CA LYS A 83 20.25 -11.02 26.83
C LYS A 83 19.27 -12.07 26.31
N VAL A 84 19.77 -13.24 25.91
CA VAL A 84 19.00 -14.36 25.36
C VAL A 84 18.98 -15.54 26.33
N ASN A 85 17.78 -16.10 26.60
CA ASN A 85 17.59 -17.40 27.26
C ASN A 85 16.85 -18.36 26.32
N THR A 86 17.32 -19.60 26.19
CA THR A 86 16.56 -20.65 25.49
C THR A 86 15.60 -21.31 26.47
N LEU A 87 14.30 -21.27 26.18
CA LEU A 87 13.25 -21.80 27.06
C LEU A 87 12.95 -23.28 26.76
N ALA A 88 13.04 -23.68 25.50
CA ALA A 88 12.85 -25.07 25.07
C ALA A 88 13.42 -25.30 23.66
N THR A 89 13.67 -26.58 23.36
CA THR A 89 13.82 -27.10 21.99
C THR A 89 12.78 -28.19 21.81
N LEU A 90 11.77 -27.93 20.99
CA LEU A 90 10.64 -28.82 20.75
C LEU A 90 10.90 -29.71 19.53
N PRO A 91 10.41 -30.96 19.52
CA PRO A 91 10.49 -31.80 18.33
C PRO A 91 9.59 -31.24 17.23
N VAL A 92 10.15 -31.12 16.03
CA VAL A 92 9.51 -30.56 14.84
C VAL A 92 9.88 -31.31 13.57
N ASP A 93 9.02 -31.24 12.55
CA ASP A 93 9.38 -31.51 11.17
C ASP A 93 9.76 -30.18 10.50
N THR A 94 10.91 -30.13 9.83
CA THR A 94 11.48 -28.90 9.25
C THR A 94 11.56 -28.92 7.72
N ALA A 95 10.84 -29.85 7.06
CA ALA A 95 10.77 -29.89 5.61
C ALA A 95 10.16 -28.58 5.05
N GLN A 96 10.73 -28.04 3.96
CA GLN A 96 10.32 -26.79 3.30
C GLN A 96 9.95 -25.65 4.26
N ASP A 97 8.69 -25.24 4.37
CA ASP A 97 8.24 -24.14 5.25
C ASP A 97 7.76 -24.61 6.63
N LEU A 98 7.79 -25.93 6.90
CA LEU A 98 7.43 -26.51 8.18
C LEU A 98 8.47 -26.22 9.26
N GLY A 99 8.06 -26.35 10.51
CA GLY A 99 8.90 -26.19 11.68
C GLY A 99 8.07 -25.75 12.88
N LEU A 100 8.71 -25.05 13.81
CA LEU A 100 8.03 -24.19 14.77
C LEU A 100 7.93 -22.79 14.14
N VAL A 101 6.70 -22.36 13.85
CA VAL A 101 6.43 -21.27 12.89
C VAL A 101 5.55 -20.16 13.42
N GLY A 102 4.99 -20.33 14.63
CA GLY A 102 4.09 -19.36 15.24
C GLY A 102 4.28 -19.22 16.74
N VAL A 103 4.27 -17.99 17.25
CA VAL A 103 4.20 -17.66 18.68
C VAL A 103 3.27 -16.48 18.95
N ALA A 104 2.45 -16.57 19.99
CA ALA A 104 1.66 -15.45 20.51
C ALA A 104 1.60 -15.47 22.03
N ALA A 105 1.72 -14.31 22.68
CA ALA A 105 1.48 -14.16 24.11
C ALA A 105 -0.02 -13.93 24.36
N ALA A 106 -0.60 -14.56 25.38
CA ALA A 106 -1.98 -14.26 25.75
C ALA A 106 -2.13 -12.80 26.21
N PRO A 107 -3.27 -12.13 25.98
CA PRO A 107 -3.48 -10.75 26.41
C PRO A 107 -3.33 -10.56 27.93
N ASP A 108 -3.60 -11.61 28.71
CA ASP A 108 -3.47 -11.64 30.17
C ASP A 108 -2.12 -12.22 30.65
N TYR A 109 -1.10 -12.28 29.77
CA TYR A 109 0.20 -12.93 30.02
C TYR A 109 0.86 -12.51 31.35
N GLU A 110 0.73 -11.26 31.78
CA GLU A 110 1.30 -10.82 33.07
C GLU A 110 0.85 -11.71 34.24
N THR A 111 -0.40 -12.17 34.18
CA THR A 111 -1.04 -13.00 35.21
C THR A 111 -1.05 -14.48 34.84
N SER A 112 -1.41 -14.83 33.60
CA SER A 112 -1.57 -16.22 33.16
C SER A 112 -0.25 -16.90 32.80
N ARG A 113 0.74 -16.10 32.38
CA ARG A 113 1.99 -16.55 31.75
C ARG A 113 1.76 -17.48 30.56
N GLN A 114 0.59 -17.37 29.92
CA GLN A 114 0.16 -18.26 28.85
C GLN A 114 0.70 -17.77 27.49
N ILE A 115 1.27 -18.69 26.71
CA ILE A 115 1.63 -18.46 25.30
C ILE A 115 1.02 -19.54 24.41
N TYR A 116 0.98 -19.27 23.11
CA TYR A 116 0.50 -20.19 22.08
C TYR A 116 1.61 -20.45 21.08
N LEU A 117 1.78 -21.71 20.66
CA LEU A 117 2.78 -22.13 19.68
C LEU A 117 2.14 -22.96 18.57
N ALA A 118 2.51 -22.71 17.31
CA ALA A 118 2.18 -23.54 16.16
C ALA A 118 3.42 -24.27 15.65
N ARG A 119 3.32 -25.60 15.49
CA ARG A 119 4.40 -26.42 14.95
C ARG A 119 3.91 -27.60 14.12
N ALA A 120 4.73 -28.04 13.18
CA ALA A 120 4.61 -29.34 12.53
C ALA A 120 5.34 -30.40 13.37
N VAL A 121 4.66 -31.52 13.66
CA VAL A 121 5.21 -32.65 14.43
C VAL A 121 5.33 -33.87 13.50
N PRO A 122 6.47 -34.59 13.50
CA PRO A 122 6.62 -35.80 12.69
C PRO A 122 5.57 -36.86 13.05
N ASP A 123 4.87 -37.43 12.06
CA ASP A 123 3.94 -38.55 12.22
C ASP A 123 4.59 -39.84 11.69
N ALA A 124 4.55 -40.92 12.49
CA ALA A 124 5.16 -42.21 12.16
C ALA A 124 4.46 -42.96 11.01
N ALA A 125 3.31 -42.46 10.54
CA ALA A 125 2.49 -43.06 9.50
C ALA A 125 2.58 -42.32 8.13
N ASP A 126 3.74 -41.76 7.80
CA ASP A 126 4.07 -41.05 6.54
C ASP A 126 3.38 -39.68 6.35
N GLY A 127 3.55 -38.76 7.31
CA GLY A 127 3.10 -37.36 7.19
C GLY A 127 3.55 -36.51 8.38
N HIS A 128 2.88 -35.39 8.62
CA HIS A 128 3.10 -34.57 9.81
C HIS A 128 1.78 -34.02 10.36
N LEU A 129 1.80 -33.76 11.67
CA LEU A 129 0.68 -33.20 12.42
C LEU A 129 0.92 -31.71 12.62
N LEU A 130 0.02 -30.90 12.10
CA LEU A 130 -0.01 -29.46 12.36
C LEU A 130 -0.69 -29.23 13.70
N ARG A 131 0.05 -28.73 14.67
CA ARG A 131 -0.39 -28.61 16.06
C ARG A 131 -0.35 -27.16 16.51
N LEU A 132 -1.48 -26.69 17.03
CA LEU A 132 -1.57 -25.49 17.84
C LEU A 132 -1.72 -25.87 19.31
N SER A 133 -0.85 -25.35 20.17
CA SER A 133 -0.87 -25.64 21.61
C SER A 133 -0.73 -24.39 22.45
N SER A 134 -1.33 -24.38 23.63
CA SER A 134 -1.06 -23.42 24.68
C SER A 134 -0.02 -23.97 25.67
N TRP A 135 0.84 -23.10 26.19
CA TRP A 135 1.89 -23.40 27.16
C TRP A 135 1.91 -22.36 28.27
N ARG A 136 2.53 -22.68 29.39
CA ARG A 136 2.81 -21.73 30.48
C ARG A 136 4.32 -21.45 30.55
N VAL A 137 4.69 -20.18 30.62
CA VAL A 137 6.07 -19.73 30.81
C VAL A 137 6.41 -19.68 32.30
N GLU A 138 7.59 -20.16 32.68
CA GLU A 138 8.12 -20.07 34.04
C GLU A 138 9.45 -19.29 34.10
N GLY A 139 9.68 -18.64 35.25
CA GLY A 139 10.79 -17.73 35.48
C GLY A 139 10.33 -16.28 35.35
N SER A 140 10.60 -15.48 36.38
CA SER A 140 10.32 -14.03 36.41
C SER A 140 11.36 -13.35 37.32
N PRO A 141 11.91 -12.19 36.94
CA PRO A 141 11.62 -11.42 35.72
C PRO A 141 12.22 -12.03 34.44
N GLU A 142 13.08 -13.04 34.56
CA GLU A 142 13.71 -13.71 33.42
C GLU A 142 13.11 -15.11 33.21
N PRO A 143 12.33 -15.34 32.14
CA PRO A 143 11.89 -16.67 31.72
C PRO A 143 13.03 -17.65 31.54
N THR A 144 12.80 -18.89 31.99
CA THR A 144 13.79 -19.98 31.96
C THR A 144 13.29 -21.24 31.25
N ARG A 145 11.98 -21.49 31.21
CA ARG A 145 11.39 -22.66 30.56
C ARG A 145 9.91 -22.47 30.20
N ILE A 146 9.39 -23.34 29.34
CA ILE A 146 7.94 -23.51 29.10
C ILE A 146 7.46 -24.89 29.58
N VAL A 147 6.23 -24.95 30.08
CA VAL A 147 5.61 -26.15 30.69
C VAL A 147 4.13 -26.27 30.30
N ASP A 148 3.52 -27.39 30.70
CA ASP A 148 2.08 -27.64 30.65
C ASP A 148 1.47 -27.47 29.24
N GLU A 149 2.05 -28.15 28.25
CA GLU A 149 1.47 -28.18 26.91
C GLU A 149 0.01 -28.68 26.95
N ARG A 150 -0.90 -27.86 26.43
CA ARG A 150 -2.27 -28.25 26.12
C ARG A 150 -2.52 -28.03 24.64
N VAL A 151 -2.75 -29.12 23.91
CA VAL A 151 -3.12 -29.09 22.50
C VAL A 151 -4.51 -28.45 22.34
N ILE A 152 -4.59 -27.39 21.53
CA ILE A 152 -5.84 -26.68 21.20
C ILE A 152 -6.52 -27.39 20.02
N PHE A 153 -5.76 -27.65 18.96
CA PHE A 153 -6.18 -28.55 17.90
C PHE A 153 -4.97 -29.17 17.21
N GLU A 154 -5.24 -30.26 16.49
CA GLU A 154 -4.28 -30.93 15.63
C GLU A 154 -4.97 -31.36 14.34
N THR A 155 -4.26 -31.24 13.21
CA THR A 155 -4.71 -31.79 11.93
C THR A 155 -3.56 -32.42 11.16
N LYS A 156 -3.86 -33.45 10.38
CA LYS A 156 -2.88 -34.05 9.48
C LYS A 156 -2.69 -33.17 8.25
N SER A 157 -1.45 -33.10 7.79
CA SER A 157 -1.09 -32.62 6.46
C SER A 157 -0.18 -33.65 5.79
N PHE A 158 -0.34 -33.76 4.47
CA PHE A 158 0.49 -34.59 3.61
C PHE A 158 1.36 -33.75 2.66
N SER A 159 1.12 -32.44 2.60
CA SER A 159 1.99 -31.49 1.90
C SER A 159 3.09 -31.05 2.83
N ASP A 160 4.34 -31.04 2.37
CA ASP A 160 5.49 -30.55 3.12
C ASP A 160 5.59 -29.01 3.13
N GLY A 161 4.53 -28.30 2.76
CA GLY A 161 4.41 -26.85 2.81
C GLY A 161 2.98 -26.36 3.07
N HIS A 162 2.79 -25.04 3.14
CA HIS A 162 1.49 -24.36 3.29
C HIS A 162 0.71 -24.79 4.55
N ALA A 163 1.41 -24.86 5.67
CA ALA A 163 0.88 -25.33 6.96
C ALA A 163 0.12 -24.23 7.74
N ILE A 164 0.11 -24.32 9.08
CA ILE A 164 -0.28 -23.19 9.93
C ILE A 164 0.83 -22.16 9.81
N THR A 165 0.45 -20.94 9.48
CA THR A 165 1.44 -19.90 9.22
C THR A 165 1.42 -18.87 10.35
N GLY A 166 0.31 -18.21 10.66
CA GLY A 166 0.24 -17.15 11.67
C GLY A 166 -0.69 -17.45 12.84
N ILE A 167 -0.36 -16.89 14.02
CA ILE A 167 -1.23 -16.85 15.21
C ILE A 167 -1.31 -15.40 15.70
N ILE A 168 -2.51 -14.94 16.04
CA ILE A 168 -2.71 -13.70 16.82
C ILE A 168 -3.57 -14.03 18.02
N ALA A 169 -3.10 -13.67 19.21
CA ALA A 169 -3.93 -13.62 20.39
C ALA A 169 -4.57 -12.23 20.49
N ALA A 170 -5.87 -12.15 20.20
CA ALA A 170 -6.59 -10.89 20.14
C ALA A 170 -6.90 -10.36 21.55
N PRO A 171 -7.02 -9.03 21.74
CA PRO A 171 -7.29 -8.42 23.05
C PRO A 171 -8.54 -8.92 23.78
N ASP A 172 -9.51 -9.48 23.04
CA ASP A 172 -10.73 -10.08 23.59
C ASP A 172 -10.51 -11.51 24.16
N GLY A 173 -9.27 -12.01 24.14
CA GLY A 173 -8.88 -13.32 24.63
C GLY A 173 -9.11 -14.46 23.63
N THR A 174 -9.48 -14.16 22.38
CA THR A 174 -9.63 -15.15 21.31
C THR A 174 -8.35 -15.29 20.48
N LEU A 175 -8.30 -16.30 19.59
CA LEU A 175 -7.18 -16.57 18.70
C LEU A 175 -7.60 -16.49 17.24
N TRP A 176 -6.80 -15.81 16.44
CA TRP A 176 -6.84 -15.89 14.98
C TRP A 176 -5.71 -16.77 14.50
N VAL A 177 -5.99 -17.66 13.55
CA VAL A 177 -5.00 -18.59 13.00
C VAL A 177 -5.18 -18.70 11.50
N SER A 178 -4.09 -18.61 10.75
CA SER A 178 -4.06 -18.86 9.31
C SER A 178 -3.52 -20.24 9.00
N ILE A 179 -4.18 -20.93 8.06
CA ILE A 179 -3.85 -22.29 7.63
C ILE A 179 -3.87 -22.31 6.10
N GLY A 180 -2.77 -22.74 5.48
CA GLY A 180 -2.67 -22.89 4.02
C GLY A 180 -3.48 -24.07 3.48
N ASP A 181 -3.45 -24.23 2.16
CA ASP A 181 -4.30 -25.15 1.40
C ASP A 181 -3.97 -26.64 1.63
N LEU A 182 -2.85 -26.94 2.29
CA LEU A 182 -2.36 -28.28 2.57
C LEU A 182 -2.20 -29.13 1.30
N ALA A 183 -2.02 -28.49 0.15
CA ALA A 183 -1.88 -29.12 -1.16
C ALA A 183 -0.42 -29.03 -1.64
N SER A 184 -0.06 -29.88 -2.61
CA SER A 184 1.26 -29.82 -3.22
C SER A 184 1.45 -28.52 -4.00
N TYR A 185 2.51 -27.78 -3.68
CA TYR A 185 2.92 -26.58 -4.43
C TYR A 185 3.71 -26.91 -5.71
N ARG A 186 4.08 -28.18 -5.92
CA ARG A 186 4.98 -28.61 -7.02
C ARG A 186 4.25 -28.91 -8.33
N PHE A 187 2.94 -29.10 -8.27
CA PHE A 187 2.10 -29.44 -9.40
C PHE A 187 0.65 -29.10 -9.09
N THR A 188 -0.22 -29.06 -10.10
CA THR A 188 -1.66 -28.91 -9.92
C THR A 188 -2.24 -30.09 -9.14
N ASP A 189 -2.70 -29.84 -7.93
CA ASP A 189 -3.18 -30.83 -6.98
C ASP A 189 -4.68 -30.63 -6.71
N ALA A 190 -5.47 -31.69 -6.92
CA ALA A 190 -6.91 -31.65 -6.66
C ALA A 190 -7.23 -31.41 -5.16
N ALA A 191 -6.28 -31.68 -4.26
CA ALA A 191 -6.43 -31.37 -2.83
C ALA A 191 -6.64 -29.86 -2.57
N ALA A 192 -6.14 -28.97 -3.43
CA ALA A 192 -6.32 -27.53 -3.28
C ALA A 192 -7.81 -27.12 -3.29
N PHE A 193 -8.71 -27.88 -3.93
CA PHE A 193 -10.15 -27.59 -3.88
C PHE A 193 -10.79 -27.81 -2.49
N GLN A 194 -10.07 -28.42 -1.54
CA GLN A 194 -10.53 -28.50 -0.15
C GLN A 194 -10.59 -27.12 0.53
N THR A 195 -10.00 -26.09 -0.05
CA THR A 195 -10.12 -24.70 0.39
C THR A 195 -11.58 -24.23 0.39
N PHE A 196 -12.42 -24.76 -0.52
CA PHE A 196 -13.86 -24.47 -0.60
C PHE A 196 -14.69 -25.24 0.43
N ASN A 197 -14.17 -26.36 0.93
CA ASN A 197 -14.85 -27.19 1.90
C ASN A 197 -14.72 -26.57 3.30
N LEU A 198 -15.84 -26.11 3.86
CA LEU A 198 -15.89 -25.50 5.19
C LEU A 198 -15.63 -26.51 6.33
N ASP A 199 -15.79 -27.81 6.08
CA ASP A 199 -15.50 -28.85 7.07
C ASP A 199 -14.03 -29.31 7.02
N SER A 200 -13.22 -28.68 6.17
CA SER A 200 -11.77 -28.91 6.04
C SER A 200 -10.95 -27.76 6.63
N PRO A 201 -9.77 -28.02 7.23
CA PRO A 201 -8.83 -26.98 7.68
C PRO A 201 -8.09 -26.26 6.55
N ALA A 202 -8.07 -26.82 5.35
CA ALA A 202 -7.30 -26.30 4.22
C ALA A 202 -7.73 -24.88 3.81
N GLY A 203 -6.77 -23.96 3.67
CA GLY A 203 -6.96 -22.62 3.11
C GLY A 203 -7.95 -21.78 3.90
N LYS A 204 -7.75 -21.67 5.23
CA LYS A 204 -8.67 -21.02 6.16
C LYS A 204 -7.99 -19.95 6.99
N ILE A 205 -8.73 -18.87 7.23
CA ILE A 205 -8.56 -18.04 8.42
C ILE A 205 -9.60 -18.50 9.43
N VAL A 206 -9.15 -18.94 10.61
CA VAL A 206 -10.03 -19.38 11.69
C VAL A 206 -9.97 -18.44 12.88
N HIS A 207 -11.11 -18.21 13.51
CA HIS A 207 -11.25 -17.40 14.72
C HIS A 207 -11.87 -18.26 15.83
N ILE A 208 -11.09 -18.52 16.87
CA ILE A 208 -11.38 -19.55 17.88
C ILE A 208 -11.17 -19.03 19.29
N THR A 209 -11.83 -19.66 20.25
CA THR A 209 -11.55 -19.49 21.67
C THR A 209 -10.25 -20.20 22.07
N PRO A 210 -9.64 -19.87 23.24
CA PRO A 210 -8.40 -20.52 23.70
C PRO A 210 -8.46 -22.03 23.92
N ASP A 211 -9.66 -22.62 23.97
CA ASP A 211 -9.90 -24.06 24.05
C ASP A 211 -10.25 -24.70 22.69
N GLY A 212 -10.12 -23.96 21.58
CA GLY A 212 -10.20 -24.48 20.22
C GLY A 212 -11.59 -24.55 19.60
N ARG A 213 -12.61 -24.00 20.27
CA ARG A 213 -13.97 -23.88 19.71
C ARG A 213 -14.06 -22.64 18.81
N GLY A 214 -14.90 -22.69 17.79
CA GLY A 214 -15.24 -21.50 17.03
C GLY A 214 -15.91 -20.44 17.91
N VAL A 215 -15.65 -19.17 17.63
CA VAL A 215 -16.39 -18.09 18.29
C VAL A 215 -17.81 -17.99 17.71
N ALA A 216 -18.77 -17.56 18.53
CA ALA A 216 -20.17 -17.50 18.12
C ALA A 216 -20.46 -16.48 17.02
N SER A 217 -19.58 -15.48 16.84
CA SER A 217 -19.64 -14.48 15.77
C SER A 217 -19.15 -15.00 14.42
N ASN A 218 -18.59 -16.21 14.35
CA ASN A 218 -18.17 -16.77 13.08
C ASN A 218 -19.37 -16.98 12.13
N PRO A 219 -19.19 -16.68 10.85
CA PRO A 219 -20.25 -16.74 9.83
C PRO A 219 -20.84 -18.14 9.64
N PHE A 220 -20.07 -19.18 9.96
CA PHE A 220 -20.47 -20.58 9.80
C PHE A 220 -20.62 -21.33 11.13
N TYR A 221 -20.70 -20.59 12.26
CA TYR A 221 -20.79 -21.17 13.60
C TYR A 221 -22.03 -22.07 13.77
N GLN A 222 -21.81 -23.25 14.34
CA GLN A 222 -22.87 -24.18 14.72
C GLN A 222 -22.85 -24.39 16.23
N SER A 223 -23.84 -23.86 16.94
CA SER A 223 -23.96 -24.01 18.40
C SER A 223 -24.08 -25.47 18.86
N SER A 224 -24.58 -26.36 18.01
CA SER A 224 -24.65 -27.81 18.27
C SER A 224 -23.30 -28.52 18.12
N ASN A 225 -22.34 -27.91 17.42
CA ASN A 225 -21.00 -28.46 17.23
C ASN A 225 -19.95 -27.34 17.12
N PRO A 226 -19.68 -26.62 18.23
CA PRO A 226 -18.78 -25.47 18.21
C PRO A 226 -17.32 -25.85 17.93
N SER A 227 -16.96 -27.14 18.08
CA SER A 227 -15.61 -27.63 17.83
C SER A 227 -15.35 -28.07 16.38
N SER A 228 -16.36 -28.09 15.51
CA SER A 228 -16.18 -28.46 14.09
C SER A 228 -15.32 -27.46 13.35
N TRP A 229 -14.63 -27.91 12.28
CA TRP A 229 -13.87 -27.00 11.41
C TRP A 229 -14.73 -25.85 10.91
N ARG A 230 -15.92 -26.15 10.41
CA ARG A 230 -16.89 -25.17 9.97
C ARG A 230 -17.18 -24.10 11.02
N SER A 231 -17.37 -24.48 12.28
CA SER A 231 -17.62 -23.50 13.34
C SER A 231 -16.44 -22.56 13.60
N ARG A 232 -15.21 -22.98 13.29
CA ARG A 232 -13.98 -22.20 13.45
C ARG A 232 -13.73 -21.24 12.28
N VAL A 233 -14.30 -21.48 11.10
CA VAL A 233 -14.00 -20.72 9.89
C VAL A 233 -14.56 -19.29 9.98
N TYR A 234 -13.66 -18.31 9.84
CA TYR A 234 -14.01 -16.92 9.58
C TYR A 234 -14.04 -16.63 8.08
N ALA A 235 -13.02 -17.08 7.35
CA ALA A 235 -12.92 -16.96 5.89
C ALA A 235 -12.18 -18.18 5.29
N SER A 236 -12.34 -18.40 3.98
CA SER A 236 -11.82 -19.58 3.29
C SER A 236 -11.26 -19.26 1.90
N GLY A 237 -10.68 -20.24 1.20
CA GLY A 237 -10.26 -20.07 -0.19
C GLY A 237 -8.90 -19.41 -0.37
N PHE A 238 -7.99 -19.58 0.58
CA PHE A 238 -6.61 -19.08 0.52
C PHE A 238 -5.64 -20.18 0.09
N ARG A 239 -4.50 -19.82 -0.51
CA ARG A 239 -3.42 -20.75 -0.86
C ARG A 239 -2.46 -20.95 0.30
N SER A 240 -1.75 -19.91 0.66
CA SER A 240 -0.77 -19.84 1.72
C SER A 240 -0.85 -18.46 2.38
N PRO A 241 -1.88 -18.24 3.23
CA PRO A 241 -2.10 -17.00 3.95
C PRO A 241 -0.99 -16.80 5.01
N PHE A 242 0.20 -16.40 4.58
CA PHE A 242 1.47 -16.60 5.28
C PHE A 242 1.58 -15.78 6.58
N ARG A 243 1.18 -14.52 6.58
CA ARG A 243 0.91 -13.79 7.84
C ARG A 243 -0.35 -12.96 7.73
N LEU A 244 -0.94 -12.75 8.90
CA LEU A 244 -2.05 -11.83 9.08
C LEU A 244 -1.70 -10.79 10.15
N SER A 245 -2.36 -9.65 10.07
CA SER A 245 -2.53 -8.70 11.19
C SER A 245 -4.01 -8.34 11.31
N ILE A 246 -4.41 -7.82 12.48
CA ILE A 246 -5.76 -7.29 12.69
C ILE A 246 -5.67 -5.77 12.59
N ASP A 247 -6.49 -5.19 11.71
CA ASP A 247 -6.65 -3.74 11.66
C ASP A 247 -7.25 -3.26 12.98
N PRO A 248 -6.53 -2.45 13.77
CA PRO A 248 -6.99 -2.02 15.08
C PRO A 248 -8.21 -1.09 15.01
N SER A 249 -8.47 -0.46 13.85
CA SER A 249 -9.61 0.45 13.68
C SER A 249 -10.92 -0.28 13.38
N THR A 250 -10.86 -1.40 12.64
CA THR A 250 -12.05 -2.16 12.22
C THR A 250 -12.17 -3.54 12.87
N GLY A 251 -11.11 -4.08 13.45
CA GLY A 251 -11.02 -5.45 13.92
C GLY A 251 -10.91 -6.49 12.79
N THR A 252 -10.63 -6.07 11.56
CA THR A 252 -10.63 -6.92 10.37
C THR A 252 -9.25 -7.50 10.08
N PRO A 253 -9.09 -8.79 9.73
CA PRO A 253 -7.80 -9.32 9.32
C PRO A 253 -7.35 -8.77 7.96
N ILE A 254 -6.06 -8.44 7.86
CA ILE A 254 -5.35 -8.19 6.60
C ILE A 254 -4.33 -9.31 6.43
N VAL A 255 -4.30 -9.95 5.26
CA VAL A 255 -3.54 -11.19 5.02
C VAL A 255 -2.62 -10.99 3.83
N GLY A 256 -1.38 -11.44 3.91
CA GLY A 256 -0.58 -11.74 2.72
C GLY A 256 -0.80 -13.19 2.31
N ASP A 257 -1.33 -13.44 1.12
CA ASP A 257 -1.53 -14.77 0.56
C ASP A 257 -0.51 -15.03 -0.54
N VAL A 258 0.38 -16.01 -0.30
CA VAL A 258 1.43 -16.35 -1.26
C VAL A 258 0.83 -17.17 -2.39
N GLY A 259 0.90 -16.65 -3.61
CA GLY A 259 0.34 -17.27 -4.80
C GLY A 259 1.16 -18.44 -5.35
N TYR A 260 0.74 -18.98 -6.49
CA TYR A 260 1.24 -20.24 -7.03
C TYR A 260 2.53 -20.11 -7.82
N GLY A 261 2.55 -19.19 -8.78
CA GLY A 261 3.70 -19.03 -9.64
C GLY A 261 3.74 -17.72 -10.41
N THR A 262 2.75 -16.84 -10.28
CA THR A 262 2.70 -15.61 -11.07
C THR A 262 2.35 -14.38 -10.25
N TRP A 263 1.51 -14.49 -9.22
CA TRP A 263 1.02 -13.32 -8.47
C TRP A 263 1.06 -13.52 -6.97
N GLU A 264 1.56 -12.52 -6.26
CA GLU A 264 1.45 -12.39 -4.82
C GLU A 264 0.30 -11.44 -4.47
N GLU A 265 -0.40 -11.67 -3.36
CA GLU A 265 -1.57 -10.85 -3.02
C GLU A 265 -1.69 -10.45 -1.55
N VAL A 266 -2.28 -9.26 -1.34
CA VAL A 266 -2.71 -8.78 -0.02
C VAL A 266 -4.22 -8.70 -0.02
N ASP A 267 -4.84 -9.30 0.99
CA ASP A 267 -6.29 -9.39 1.15
C ASP A 267 -6.79 -8.63 2.38
N PHE A 268 -7.91 -7.93 2.22
CA PHE A 268 -8.71 -7.43 3.33
C PHE A 268 -9.86 -8.40 3.62
N VAL A 269 -9.79 -9.11 4.76
CA VAL A 269 -10.53 -10.35 4.98
C VAL A 269 -11.91 -10.15 5.58
N ARG A 270 -12.97 -10.43 4.81
CA ARG A 270 -14.36 -10.30 5.28
C ARG A 270 -14.94 -11.60 5.84
N PRO A 271 -15.87 -11.51 6.82
CA PRO A 271 -16.50 -12.69 7.39
C PRO A 271 -17.32 -13.43 6.33
N GLY A 272 -17.05 -14.73 6.17
CA GLY A 272 -17.80 -15.65 5.33
C GLY A 272 -17.40 -15.61 3.86
N GLN A 273 -16.45 -14.74 3.49
CA GLN A 273 -15.94 -14.71 2.13
C GLN A 273 -15.03 -15.91 1.84
N ASN A 274 -14.95 -16.21 0.55
CA ASN A 274 -14.04 -17.20 0.01
C ASN A 274 -13.16 -16.51 -1.03
N TYR A 275 -11.84 -16.67 -0.94
CA TYR A 275 -10.82 -16.00 -1.76
C TYR A 275 -10.45 -16.77 -3.02
N LYS A 276 -11.23 -17.82 -3.32
CA LYS A 276 -11.34 -18.46 -4.63
C LYS A 276 -10.09 -19.19 -5.13
N TRP A 277 -9.00 -19.26 -4.38
CA TRP A 277 -7.95 -20.25 -4.62
C TRP A 277 -8.55 -21.68 -4.55
N PRO A 278 -8.30 -22.57 -5.54
CA PRO A 278 -7.27 -22.48 -6.57
C PRO A 278 -7.74 -22.00 -7.95
N CYS A 279 -8.95 -21.46 -8.09
CA CYS A 279 -9.45 -21.00 -9.38
C CYS A 279 -8.85 -19.66 -9.81
N TRP A 280 -8.46 -18.84 -8.84
CA TRP A 280 -7.89 -17.51 -9.05
C TRP A 280 -6.58 -17.39 -8.26
N GLU A 281 -5.65 -16.64 -8.82
CA GLU A 281 -4.37 -16.22 -8.23
C GLU A 281 -4.28 -14.71 -8.49
N GLY A 282 -4.50 -13.88 -7.47
CA GLY A 282 -4.79 -12.47 -7.68
C GLY A 282 -6.09 -12.24 -8.45
N ASN A 283 -6.05 -11.32 -9.41
CA ASN A 283 -7.13 -11.06 -10.37
C ASN A 283 -7.06 -11.94 -11.62
N HIS A 284 -6.22 -12.98 -11.60
CA HIS A 284 -5.91 -13.78 -12.77
C HIS A 284 -6.39 -15.23 -12.60
N PRO A 285 -6.96 -15.85 -13.66
CA PRO A 285 -7.28 -17.26 -13.62
C PRO A 285 -6.02 -18.09 -13.38
N ALA A 286 -6.02 -18.93 -12.33
CA ALA A 286 -4.82 -19.64 -11.90
C ALA A 286 -4.39 -20.68 -12.96
N PRO A 287 -3.13 -20.67 -13.41
CA PRO A 287 -2.61 -21.63 -14.38
C PRO A 287 -2.75 -23.08 -13.89
N GLY A 288 -3.26 -23.97 -14.76
CA GLY A 288 -3.44 -25.39 -14.47
C GLY A 288 -4.72 -25.76 -13.70
N TYR A 289 -5.37 -24.81 -13.03
CA TYR A 289 -6.65 -25.01 -12.34
C TYR A 289 -7.86 -24.46 -13.09
N THR A 290 -7.70 -23.38 -13.85
CA THR A 290 -8.80 -22.67 -14.54
C THR A 290 -9.69 -23.58 -15.40
N ASP A 291 -9.11 -24.57 -16.08
CA ASP A 291 -9.84 -25.49 -16.96
C ASP A 291 -10.55 -26.63 -16.20
N ARG A 292 -10.44 -26.68 -14.86
CA ARG A 292 -11.10 -27.69 -14.04
C ARG A 292 -12.61 -27.40 -13.94
N PRO A 293 -13.48 -28.42 -14.01
CA PRO A 293 -14.93 -28.23 -13.87
C PRO A 293 -15.35 -27.45 -12.61
N GLU A 294 -14.60 -27.61 -11.52
CA GLU A 294 -14.79 -26.94 -10.24
C GLU A 294 -14.63 -25.40 -10.33
N CYS A 295 -13.88 -24.91 -11.33
CA CYS A 295 -13.68 -23.48 -11.57
C CYS A 295 -14.66 -22.88 -12.58
N ALA A 296 -15.53 -23.70 -13.18
CA ALA A 296 -16.52 -23.21 -14.13
C ALA A 296 -17.51 -22.24 -13.43
N ASN A 297 -17.54 -20.99 -13.90
CA ASN A 297 -18.38 -19.90 -13.38
C ASN A 297 -18.05 -19.46 -11.94
N VAL A 298 -16.86 -19.77 -11.44
CA VAL A 298 -16.39 -19.26 -10.14
C VAL A 298 -15.94 -17.81 -10.32
N ALA A 299 -16.75 -16.84 -9.87
CA ALA A 299 -16.38 -15.43 -9.88
C ALA A 299 -15.28 -15.14 -8.85
N ASN A 300 -14.33 -14.27 -9.19
CA ASN A 300 -13.23 -13.90 -8.30
C ASN A 300 -13.71 -13.12 -7.06
N THR A 301 -12.93 -13.19 -5.98
CA THR A 301 -12.92 -12.22 -4.89
C THR A 301 -11.59 -11.46 -4.98
N PRO A 302 -11.57 -10.24 -5.54
CA PRO A 302 -10.32 -9.52 -5.78
C PRO A 302 -9.53 -9.24 -4.49
N PRO A 303 -8.19 -9.35 -4.51
CA PRO A 303 -7.35 -8.86 -3.43
C PRO A 303 -7.38 -7.32 -3.38
N VAL A 304 -6.93 -6.74 -2.26
CA VAL A 304 -6.77 -5.28 -2.18
C VAL A 304 -5.54 -4.81 -2.95
N TRP A 305 -4.54 -5.66 -3.09
CA TRP A 305 -3.35 -5.42 -3.90
C TRP A 305 -2.79 -6.75 -4.41
N GLU A 306 -2.26 -6.74 -5.62
CA GLU A 306 -1.50 -7.86 -6.18
C GLU A 306 -0.22 -7.34 -6.83
N TYR A 307 0.81 -8.18 -6.91
CA TYR A 307 2.02 -7.87 -7.66
C TYR A 307 2.62 -9.13 -8.30
N HIS A 308 3.30 -8.94 -9.43
CA HIS A 308 3.79 -10.03 -10.26
C HIS A 308 5.07 -10.65 -9.69
N HIS A 309 5.25 -11.95 -9.93
CA HIS A 309 6.47 -12.67 -9.63
C HIS A 309 7.65 -12.16 -10.46
N GLY A 310 8.75 -11.85 -9.80
CA GLY A 310 9.97 -11.45 -10.47
C GLY A 310 10.89 -10.63 -9.58
N SER A 311 11.77 -9.85 -10.21
CA SER A 311 12.78 -9.05 -9.53
C SER A 311 12.78 -7.58 -9.97
N GLY A 312 11.85 -7.21 -10.87
CA GLY A 312 11.59 -5.82 -11.25
C GLY A 312 11.13 -5.00 -10.06
N VAL A 313 11.10 -3.68 -10.21
CA VAL A 313 10.95 -2.70 -9.10
C VAL A 313 9.74 -3.02 -8.21
N ASP A 314 8.58 -3.28 -8.80
CA ASP A 314 7.34 -3.57 -8.08
C ASP A 314 6.96 -5.07 -8.09
N GLU A 315 7.92 -5.94 -8.40
CA GLU A 315 7.76 -7.39 -8.39
C GLU A 315 8.31 -8.00 -7.08
N GLY A 316 7.79 -9.18 -6.72
CA GLY A 316 8.17 -9.94 -5.53
C GLY A 316 7.75 -11.41 -5.66
N ASN A 317 8.22 -12.31 -4.80
CA ASN A 317 7.96 -13.76 -4.95
C ASN A 317 7.58 -14.46 -3.63
N SER A 318 7.30 -13.70 -2.58
CA SER A 318 6.72 -14.21 -1.35
C SER A 318 6.22 -13.06 -0.47
N VAL A 319 4.94 -12.70 -0.66
CA VAL A 319 4.30 -11.72 0.22
C VAL A 319 4.30 -12.24 1.64
N THR A 320 4.86 -11.44 2.53
CA THR A 320 4.90 -11.79 3.94
C THR A 320 3.57 -11.49 4.62
N GLY A 321 2.86 -10.47 4.13
CA GLY A 321 1.89 -9.73 4.93
C GLY A 321 2.59 -8.60 5.69
N GLY A 322 1.91 -8.05 6.69
CA GLY A 322 2.30 -6.75 7.21
C GLY A 322 1.54 -6.31 8.46
N ILE A 323 1.69 -5.04 8.81
CA ILE A 323 1.09 -4.42 9.99
C ILE A 323 0.71 -2.95 9.72
N ILE A 324 -0.39 -2.48 10.31
CA ILE A 324 -0.76 -1.07 10.26
C ILE A 324 0.03 -0.29 11.30
N TYR A 325 0.75 0.74 10.85
CA TYR A 325 1.48 1.63 11.73
C TYR A 325 0.53 2.59 12.48
N GLN A 326 0.53 2.52 13.80
CA GLN A 326 -0.29 3.38 14.68
C GLN A 326 0.56 4.31 15.58
N GLY A 327 1.89 4.19 15.50
CA GLY A 327 2.81 4.96 16.33
C GLY A 327 2.87 6.44 15.98
N GLU A 328 3.70 7.16 16.74
CA GLU A 328 3.96 8.60 16.57
C GLU A 328 5.44 8.91 16.30
N SER A 329 6.28 7.88 16.31
CA SER A 329 7.72 7.97 16.09
C SER A 329 8.11 8.29 14.64
N TYR A 330 7.26 7.97 13.67
CA TYR A 330 7.47 8.23 12.25
C TYR A 330 6.71 9.50 11.84
N PRO A 331 7.03 10.10 10.69
CA PRO A 331 6.25 11.21 10.15
C PRO A 331 4.75 10.90 10.08
N GLU A 332 3.92 11.91 10.31
CA GLU A 332 2.45 11.77 10.37
C GLU A 332 1.87 11.11 9.11
N SER A 333 2.52 11.32 7.95
CA SER A 333 2.16 10.72 6.66
C SER A 333 2.22 9.19 6.63
N TYR A 334 2.84 8.52 7.61
CA TYR A 334 2.85 7.05 7.74
C TYR A 334 1.78 6.52 8.69
N ARG A 335 1.16 7.36 9.52
CA ARG A 335 0.16 6.92 10.50
C ARG A 335 -1.09 6.36 9.81
N GLY A 336 -1.41 5.10 10.06
CA GLY A 336 -2.49 4.36 9.39
C GLY A 336 -2.09 3.71 8.07
N ALA A 337 -0.81 3.76 7.67
CA ALA A 337 -0.32 3.00 6.53
C ALA A 337 -0.07 1.54 6.92
N TYR A 338 -0.40 0.62 6.01
CA TYR A 338 -0.09 -0.80 6.13
C TYR A 338 1.29 -1.07 5.54
N PHE A 339 2.25 -1.40 6.39
CA PHE A 339 3.60 -1.81 6.01
C PHE A 339 3.61 -3.30 5.72
N PHE A 340 4.04 -3.70 4.53
CA PHE A 340 4.12 -5.11 4.15
C PHE A 340 5.40 -5.38 3.37
N GLY A 341 5.90 -6.61 3.46
CA GLY A 341 7.18 -6.99 2.88
C GLY A 341 7.11 -8.20 1.97
N ASP A 342 8.17 -8.34 1.18
CA ASP A 342 8.49 -9.53 0.40
C ASP A 342 9.88 -10.02 0.80
N TYR A 343 9.95 -11.24 1.33
CA TYR A 343 11.21 -11.73 1.88
C TYR A 343 12.19 -12.19 0.79
N SER A 344 11.68 -12.69 -0.33
CA SER A 344 12.49 -13.22 -1.43
C SER A 344 13.21 -12.09 -2.18
N GLN A 345 12.50 -10.99 -2.44
CA GLN A 345 13.05 -9.82 -3.12
C GLN A 345 13.54 -8.73 -2.16
N ARG A 346 13.45 -8.95 -0.85
CA ARG A 346 14.00 -8.06 0.20
C ARG A 346 13.43 -6.64 0.13
N LYS A 347 12.11 -6.54 -0.03
CA LYS A 347 11.41 -5.27 -0.25
C LYS A 347 10.39 -4.96 0.84
N LEU A 348 10.19 -3.67 1.06
CA LEU A 348 9.18 -3.11 1.97
C LEU A 348 8.33 -2.09 1.22
N TRP A 349 7.01 -2.19 1.35
CA TRP A 349 6.06 -1.21 0.80
C TRP A 349 5.12 -0.70 1.88
N THR A 350 4.43 0.39 1.55
CA THR A 350 3.28 0.87 2.32
C THR A 350 2.09 1.11 1.42
N LEU A 351 0.89 0.72 1.87
CA LEU A 351 -0.39 1.09 1.24
C LEU A 351 -1.36 1.65 2.27
N ARG A 352 -2.49 2.23 1.82
CA ARG A 352 -3.58 2.62 2.72
C ARG A 352 -4.91 2.09 2.25
N LEU A 353 -5.67 1.61 3.22
CA LEU A 353 -7.05 1.18 3.06
C LEU A 353 -7.96 2.16 3.81
N ASP A 354 -9.17 2.38 3.30
CA ASP A 354 -10.23 2.99 4.10
C ASP A 354 -10.86 1.97 5.07
N ALA A 355 -11.80 2.42 5.90
CA ALA A 355 -12.50 1.56 6.86
C ALA A 355 -13.39 0.49 6.19
N GLN A 356 -13.60 0.57 4.87
CA GLN A 356 -14.31 -0.45 4.10
C GLN A 356 -13.33 -1.41 3.43
N GLY A 357 -12.01 -1.24 3.55
CA GLY A 357 -11.01 -2.07 2.90
C GLY A 357 -10.74 -1.70 1.45
N ALA A 358 -11.19 -0.53 0.98
CA ALA A 358 -10.86 -0.05 -0.36
C ALA A 358 -9.48 0.61 -0.36
N LEU A 359 -8.69 0.35 -1.39
CA LEU A 359 -7.36 0.93 -1.57
C LEU A 359 -7.48 2.43 -1.87
N VAL A 360 -7.08 3.27 -0.90
CA VAL A 360 -7.09 4.74 -1.03
C VAL A 360 -5.70 5.30 -1.31
N GLN A 361 -4.65 4.54 -1.00
CA GLN A 361 -3.28 4.81 -1.43
C GLN A 361 -2.67 3.50 -1.88
N ARG A 362 -2.26 3.44 -3.16
CA ARG A 362 -1.52 2.30 -3.71
C ARG A 362 -0.13 2.21 -3.07
N PRO A 363 0.50 1.01 -3.07
CA PRO A 363 1.93 0.90 -2.81
C PRO A 363 2.72 1.93 -3.62
N GLN A 364 3.65 2.62 -2.98
CA GLN A 364 4.60 3.44 -3.71
C GLN A 364 5.42 2.60 -4.70
N SER A 365 5.79 3.24 -5.80
CA SER A 365 6.69 2.72 -6.83
C SER A 365 7.79 3.77 -7.02
N PRO A 366 9.03 3.51 -6.58
CA PRO A 366 9.55 2.25 -6.00
C PRO A 366 9.00 1.87 -4.62
N PRO A 367 9.30 0.65 -4.15
CA PRO A 367 9.15 0.24 -2.76
C PRO A 367 9.74 1.25 -1.76
N LEU A 368 9.20 1.28 -0.53
CA LEU A 368 9.74 2.10 0.57
C LEU A 368 11.22 1.82 0.82
N GLY A 369 11.59 0.54 0.74
CA GLY A 369 12.96 0.13 0.92
C GLY A 369 13.27 -1.17 0.19
N THR A 370 14.53 -1.29 -0.20
CA THR A 370 15.11 -2.46 -0.87
C THR A 370 16.30 -2.97 -0.06
N ASP A 371 16.66 -4.24 -0.28
CA ASP A 371 17.69 -4.94 0.48
C ASP A 371 17.46 -4.91 2.00
N ILE A 372 16.19 -4.93 2.41
CA ILE A 372 15.78 -4.81 3.81
C ILE A 372 16.02 -6.08 4.66
N GLY A 373 16.56 -7.15 4.06
CA GLY A 373 16.58 -8.49 4.66
C GLY A 373 15.34 -9.29 4.27
N GLY A 374 15.14 -10.45 4.91
CA GLY A 374 14.04 -11.37 4.65
C GLY A 374 12.96 -11.30 5.73
N PRO A 375 12.05 -10.31 5.72
CA PRO A 375 10.96 -10.23 6.70
C PRO A 375 10.06 -11.46 6.62
N VAL A 376 9.85 -12.16 7.72
CA VAL A 376 8.90 -13.29 7.77
C VAL A 376 7.77 -13.09 8.79
N LYS A 377 7.80 -12.00 9.56
CA LYS A 377 6.76 -11.61 10.52
C LYS A 377 6.94 -10.14 10.83
N PHE A 378 5.84 -9.39 10.97
CA PHE A 378 5.83 -8.02 11.47
C PHE A 378 5.09 -7.93 12.82
N GLU A 379 5.61 -7.07 13.70
CA GLU A 379 4.95 -6.65 14.94
C GLU A 379 5.34 -5.20 15.26
N ALA A 380 4.60 -4.54 16.15
CA ALA A 380 4.94 -3.20 16.62
C ALA A 380 5.75 -3.30 17.91
N ALA A 381 6.86 -2.57 17.99
CA ALA A 381 7.52 -2.30 19.26
C ALA A 381 6.60 -1.48 20.18
N PRO A 382 6.86 -1.45 21.49
CA PRO A 382 6.05 -0.70 22.46
C PRO A 382 5.89 0.80 22.15
N ASN A 383 6.86 1.40 21.48
CA ASN A 383 6.79 2.81 21.05
C ASN A 383 6.09 3.00 19.68
N GLY A 384 5.59 1.92 19.09
CA GLY A 384 4.90 1.90 17.80
C GLY A 384 5.77 1.61 16.59
N ASP A 385 7.11 1.55 16.73
CA ASP A 385 8.01 1.25 15.61
C ASP A 385 7.72 -0.12 15.00
N ILE A 386 7.90 -0.20 13.68
CA ILE A 386 7.74 -1.46 12.96
C ILE A 386 8.97 -2.32 13.18
N VAL A 387 8.74 -3.55 13.64
CA VAL A 387 9.77 -4.57 13.82
C VAL A 387 9.40 -5.77 12.99
N TYR A 388 10.39 -6.41 12.36
CA TYR A 388 10.18 -7.69 11.71
C TYR A 388 11.25 -8.71 12.07
N ALA A 389 10.84 -9.97 12.00
CA ALA A 389 11.77 -11.09 12.03
C ALA A 389 12.48 -11.18 10.67
N ASP A 390 13.78 -10.94 10.65
CA ASP A 390 14.60 -11.17 9.47
C ASP A 390 15.13 -12.60 9.49
N ILE A 391 14.60 -13.44 8.61
CA ILE A 391 15.02 -14.84 8.52
C ILE A 391 16.47 -14.95 8.07
N TYR A 392 17.00 -14.04 7.26
CA TYR A 392 18.37 -14.18 6.73
C TYR A 392 19.43 -13.95 7.79
N SER A 393 19.31 -12.89 8.60
CA SER A 393 20.25 -12.65 9.71
C SER A 393 19.90 -13.45 10.97
N GLY A 394 18.64 -13.85 11.14
CA GLY A 394 18.13 -14.38 12.39
C GLY A 394 17.92 -13.31 13.46
N SER A 395 17.87 -12.02 13.11
CA SER A 395 17.67 -10.91 14.04
C SER A 395 16.26 -10.34 13.97
N LEU A 396 15.85 -9.67 15.05
CA LEU A 396 14.69 -8.78 15.02
C LEU A 396 15.17 -7.43 14.49
N ARG A 397 14.68 -7.02 13.32
CA ARG A 397 15.06 -5.78 12.69
C ARG A 397 14.00 -4.72 12.95
N ARG A 398 14.35 -3.69 13.71
CA ARG A 398 13.47 -2.56 14.01
C ARG A 398 13.73 -1.42 13.04
N LEU A 399 12.73 -1.04 12.27
CA LEU A 399 12.73 0.19 11.51
C LEU A 399 12.51 1.35 12.50
N SER A 400 13.48 2.26 12.60
CA SER A 400 13.40 3.43 13.48
C SER A 400 13.45 4.69 12.64
N TYR A 401 12.72 5.72 13.05
CA TYR A 401 12.85 7.05 12.46
C TYR A 401 13.61 7.94 13.44
N THR A 402 14.70 8.51 12.96
CA THR A 402 15.42 9.58 13.64
C THR A 402 15.30 10.81 12.76
N ALA A 403 14.72 11.90 13.30
CA ALA A 403 15.05 13.22 12.76
C ALA A 403 16.58 13.28 12.77
N ALA A 404 17.18 13.42 11.60
CA ALA A 404 18.59 13.19 11.42
C ALA A 404 19.42 13.98 12.43
N ASN A 405 20.20 13.26 13.24
CA ASN A 405 21.19 13.82 14.15
C ASN A 405 22.32 12.79 14.32
N ASN A 406 23.38 12.97 13.56
CA ASN A 406 24.59 12.18 13.60
C ASN A 406 25.43 12.62 14.81
N PRO A 407 26.00 11.68 15.59
CA PRO A 407 26.88 12.06 16.69
C PRO A 407 28.11 12.79 16.14
N PRO A 408 28.62 13.82 16.86
CA PRO A 408 29.83 14.50 16.46
C PRO A 408 31.05 13.57 16.52
N VAL A 409 32.13 13.92 15.83
CA VAL A 409 33.42 13.22 15.92
C VAL A 409 34.37 14.07 16.75
N ALA A 410 34.85 13.51 17.87
CA ALA A 410 35.79 14.17 18.75
C ALA A 410 37.23 14.07 18.21
N ALA A 411 37.89 15.21 18.02
CA ALA A 411 39.31 15.26 17.68
C ALA A 411 40.04 16.32 18.50
N ALA A 412 41.18 15.93 19.05
CA ALA A 412 41.99 16.73 19.97
C ALA A 412 43.47 16.67 19.62
N THR A 413 44.16 17.80 19.74
CA THR A 413 45.63 17.90 19.66
C THR A 413 46.17 18.72 20.82
N THR A 414 47.46 18.55 21.12
CA THR A 414 48.15 19.37 22.12
C THR A 414 49.42 19.99 21.58
N THR A 415 49.75 21.15 22.16
CA THR A 415 51.09 21.74 22.10
C THR A 415 51.57 22.05 23.51
N SER A 416 52.75 21.56 23.85
CA SER A 416 53.35 21.69 25.18
C SER A 416 54.55 22.65 25.17
N ASP A 417 54.67 23.44 26.24
CA ASP A 417 55.89 24.15 26.62
C ASP A 417 56.49 23.48 27.87
N PRO A 418 57.52 22.62 27.71
CA PRO A 418 58.16 21.93 28.82
C PRO A 418 58.75 22.83 29.89
N ALA A 419 59.17 24.05 29.54
CA ALA A 419 59.79 24.97 30.50
C ALA A 419 58.78 25.49 31.53
N THR A 420 57.52 25.64 31.11
CA THR A 420 56.43 26.13 31.98
C THR A 420 55.46 25.03 32.39
N ARG A 421 55.58 23.81 31.83
CA ARG A 421 54.62 22.71 31.98
C ARG A 421 53.20 23.10 31.57
N THR A 422 53.11 24.03 30.62
CA THR A 422 51.83 24.53 30.09
C THR A 422 51.51 23.77 28.82
N VAL A 423 50.29 23.24 28.75
CA VAL A 423 49.79 22.50 27.60
C VAL A 423 48.58 23.24 27.03
N THR A 424 48.65 23.54 25.75
CA THR A 424 47.52 24.07 24.97
C THR A 424 46.80 22.89 24.35
N PHE A 425 45.49 22.82 24.59
CA PHE A 425 44.58 21.83 24.05
C PHE A 425 43.75 22.47 22.94
N ASP A 426 43.68 21.81 21.79
CA ASP A 426 42.91 22.27 20.65
C ASP A 426 41.98 21.17 20.15
N GLY A 427 40.67 21.42 20.30
CA GLY A 427 39.59 20.56 19.87
C GLY A 427 39.01 20.98 18.52
N SER A 428 39.57 22.00 17.85
CA SER A 428 38.99 22.56 16.62
C SER A 428 38.91 21.59 15.44
N GLY A 429 39.57 20.43 15.53
CA GLY A 429 39.44 19.34 14.55
C GLY A 429 38.17 18.51 14.73
N SER A 430 37.43 18.67 15.83
CA SER A 430 36.15 17.98 16.02
C SER A 430 35.13 18.55 15.06
N MET A 431 34.30 17.69 14.49
CA MET A 431 33.31 18.08 13.51
C MET A 431 31.97 17.43 13.79
N ASP A 432 30.93 18.08 13.31
CA ASP A 432 29.58 17.56 13.27
C ASP A 432 29.18 17.38 11.81
N PHE A 433 28.60 16.23 11.50
CA PHE A 433 28.23 15.90 10.13
C PHE A 433 26.97 16.63 9.66
N ASP A 434 26.15 17.11 10.59
CA ASP A 434 24.93 17.87 10.32
C ASP A 434 25.18 19.39 10.33
N GLY A 435 26.44 19.80 10.56
CA GLY A 435 26.84 21.19 10.66
C GLY A 435 26.46 21.85 11.98
N ASP A 436 26.09 21.06 13.00
CA ASP A 436 25.66 21.60 14.28
C ASP A 436 26.81 22.25 15.06
N ALA A 437 26.45 23.28 15.84
CA ALA A 437 27.41 23.96 16.70
C ALA A 437 27.78 23.10 17.91
N LEU A 438 29.04 22.70 18.00
CA LEU A 438 29.54 21.81 19.05
C LEU A 438 29.90 22.52 20.35
N ARG A 439 29.60 21.84 21.46
CA ARG A 439 30.11 22.14 22.80
C ARG A 439 31.31 21.26 23.12
N TYR A 440 32.33 21.85 23.73
CA TYR A 440 33.61 21.19 24.06
C TYR A 440 33.83 21.23 25.58
N ASP A 441 33.90 20.05 26.20
CA ASP A 441 34.21 19.88 27.63
C ASP A 441 35.51 19.08 27.78
N TRP A 442 36.49 19.64 28.50
CA TRP A 442 37.81 19.05 28.73
C TRP A 442 37.96 18.59 30.17
N ASP A 443 38.47 17.38 30.35
CA ASP A 443 39.04 16.87 31.60
C ASP A 443 40.55 16.70 31.40
N PHE A 444 41.37 17.36 32.22
CA PHE A 444 42.82 17.36 32.05
C PHE A 444 43.51 16.13 32.69
N GLY A 445 42.75 15.26 33.35
CA GLY A 445 43.25 14.03 33.97
C GLY A 445 43.93 14.22 35.33
N ASP A 446 44.02 15.45 35.83
CA ASP A 446 44.57 15.80 37.15
C ASP A 446 43.46 16.22 38.15
N GLY A 447 42.20 16.04 37.77
CA GLY A 447 41.01 16.43 38.53
C GLY A 447 40.52 17.85 38.23
N THR A 448 41.16 18.57 37.29
CA THR A 448 40.68 19.88 36.80
C THR A 448 40.06 19.77 35.41
N THR A 449 39.15 20.70 35.09
CA THR A 449 38.37 20.70 33.85
C THR A 449 38.31 22.10 33.23
N ALA A 450 38.00 22.17 31.94
CA ALA A 450 37.72 23.42 31.23
C ALA A 450 36.68 23.21 30.12
N THR A 451 36.26 24.29 29.49
CA THR A 451 35.37 24.26 28.33
C THR A 451 35.89 25.16 27.23
N GLY A 452 35.55 24.85 25.97
CA GLY A 452 35.88 25.67 24.81
C GLY A 452 36.73 24.93 23.77
N VAL A 453 36.69 25.43 22.53
CA VAL A 453 37.38 24.82 21.38
C VAL A 453 38.89 24.74 21.62
N ARG A 454 39.49 25.81 22.16
CA ARG A 454 40.89 25.87 22.60
C ARG A 454 40.96 26.28 24.06
N THR A 455 41.85 25.63 24.81
CA THR A 455 42.12 25.97 26.22
C THR A 455 43.58 25.69 26.58
N THR A 456 44.04 26.23 27.70
CA THR A 456 45.40 26.04 28.21
C THR A 456 45.36 25.59 29.65
N HIS A 457 46.22 24.65 30.03
CA HIS A 457 46.34 24.19 31.41
C HIS A 457 47.81 24.04 31.81
N THR A 458 48.13 24.40 33.05
CA THR A 458 49.50 24.29 33.59
C THR A 458 49.53 23.20 34.67
N TYR A 459 50.31 22.16 34.42
CA TYR A 459 50.40 21.01 35.31
C TYR A 459 51.42 21.21 36.42
N ALA A 460 51.03 20.91 37.66
CA ALA A 460 51.93 20.95 38.80
C ALA A 460 53.09 19.92 38.64
N PRO A 461 54.28 20.20 39.23
CA PRO A 461 55.37 19.21 39.28
C PRO A 461 54.97 17.98 40.10
N GLY A 462 55.39 16.78 39.69
CA GLY A 462 55.29 15.55 40.49
C GLY A 462 54.77 14.32 39.74
N THR A 463 53.75 14.50 38.89
CA THR A 463 53.25 13.46 37.97
C THR A 463 53.61 13.89 36.55
N GLU A 464 54.26 13.02 35.79
CA GLU A 464 54.79 13.36 34.45
C GLU A 464 53.88 12.94 33.30
N ARG A 465 52.88 12.08 33.55
CA ARG A 465 51.97 11.59 32.50
C ARG A 465 50.53 11.67 32.95
N PHE A 466 49.69 12.23 32.10
CA PHE A 466 48.25 12.37 32.28
C PHE A 466 47.51 11.85 31.05
N THR A 467 46.24 11.52 31.24
CA THR A 467 45.30 11.26 30.14
C THR A 467 44.23 12.33 30.22
N ALA A 468 44.30 13.29 29.31
CA ALA A 468 43.25 14.28 29.15
C ALA A 468 42.15 13.69 28.24
N LYS A 469 40.91 14.13 28.44
CA LYS A 469 39.73 13.69 27.70
C LYS A 469 38.98 14.90 27.17
N LEU A 470 38.75 14.93 25.87
CA LEU A 470 37.78 15.84 25.24
C LEU A 470 36.45 15.11 25.11
N THR A 471 35.36 15.75 25.52
CA THR A 471 33.99 15.37 25.15
C THR A 471 33.39 16.47 24.29
N VAL A 472 32.92 16.13 23.10
CA VAL A 472 32.13 17.04 22.24
C VAL A 472 30.67 16.62 22.23
N ARG A 473 29.77 17.60 22.23
CA ARG A 473 28.32 17.38 22.23
C ARG A 473 27.63 18.32 21.26
N ASP A 474 26.65 17.79 20.53
CA ASP A 474 25.75 18.59 19.70
C ASP A 474 24.58 19.18 20.54
N PRO A 475 23.76 20.08 19.97
CA PRO A 475 22.57 20.65 20.62
C PRO A 475 21.41 19.65 20.83
N LEU A 476 21.38 18.55 20.09
CA LEU A 476 20.35 17.52 20.11
C LEU A 476 20.65 16.37 21.09
N GLY A 477 21.83 16.41 21.73
CA GLY A 477 22.27 15.57 22.83
C GLY A 477 23.20 14.42 22.47
N ALA A 478 23.58 14.23 21.21
CA ALA A 478 24.59 13.22 20.87
C ALA A 478 26.01 13.74 21.14
N SER A 479 26.96 12.82 21.33
CA SER A 479 28.30 13.16 21.82
C SER A 479 29.33 12.10 21.48
N ASP A 480 30.58 12.52 21.35
CA ASP A 480 31.75 11.65 21.21
C ASP A 480 32.90 12.13 22.11
N GLN A 481 33.87 11.25 22.36
CA GLN A 481 35.00 11.49 23.25
C GLN A 481 36.31 10.98 22.68
N VAL A 482 37.39 11.73 22.92
CA VAL A 482 38.76 11.30 22.61
C VAL A 482 39.68 11.50 23.80
N ASP A 483 40.50 10.48 24.07
CA ASP A 483 41.54 10.51 25.10
C ASP A 483 42.89 10.87 24.46
N ILE A 484 43.65 11.71 25.14
CA ILE A 484 44.94 12.24 24.70
C ILE A 484 45.97 12.11 25.80
N VAL A 485 47.12 11.52 25.46
CA VAL A 485 48.27 11.41 26.35
C VAL A 485 48.96 12.75 26.46
N VAL A 486 49.17 13.20 27.69
CA VAL A 486 49.82 14.48 27.99
C VAL A 486 51.05 14.23 28.85
N VAL A 487 52.20 14.71 28.37
CA VAL A 487 53.46 14.70 29.11
C VAL A 487 53.96 16.15 29.20
N PRO A 488 53.67 16.89 30.30
CA PRO A 488 53.91 18.33 30.36
C PRO A 488 55.38 18.76 30.24
N SER A 489 56.32 17.83 30.44
CA SER A 489 57.76 18.05 30.34
C SER A 489 58.36 17.66 28.98
N ASN A 490 57.55 17.30 27.98
CA ASN A 490 57.97 16.83 26.66
C ASN A 490 57.40 17.73 25.57
N HIS A 491 58.12 18.00 24.49
CA HIS A 491 57.55 18.77 23.38
C HIS A 491 56.49 17.95 22.65
N SER A 492 55.61 18.61 21.91
CA SER A 492 54.65 17.90 21.06
C SER A 492 55.26 17.73 19.67
N PRO A 493 55.03 16.58 18.99
CA PRO A 493 55.53 16.38 17.63
C PRO A 493 55.09 17.48 16.65
N GLU A 494 56.04 17.99 15.86
CA GLU A 494 55.77 18.86 14.72
C GLU A 494 55.48 18.02 13.47
N LEU A 495 54.25 18.08 12.96
CA LEU A 495 53.83 17.34 11.75
C LEU A 495 53.52 18.30 10.60
N THR A 496 54.11 18.05 9.43
CA THR A 496 53.86 18.79 8.19
C THR A 496 53.21 17.86 7.17
N LEU A 497 52.00 18.22 6.72
CA LEU A 497 51.22 17.51 5.72
C LEU A 497 51.33 18.25 4.37
N THR A 498 51.65 17.54 3.30
CA THR A 498 51.69 18.04 1.92
C THR A 498 50.51 17.45 1.15
N PRO A 499 49.49 18.25 0.79
CA PRO A 499 48.33 17.78 0.04
C PRO A 499 48.65 17.55 -1.45
N PRO A 500 47.75 16.89 -2.21
CA PRO A 500 47.86 16.76 -3.65
C PRO A 500 47.77 18.13 -4.34
N ALA A 501 48.27 18.23 -5.58
CA ALA A 501 48.16 19.47 -6.37
C ALA A 501 46.73 19.71 -6.91
N GLN A 502 45.93 18.65 -7.03
CA GLN A 502 44.54 18.66 -7.49
C GLN A 502 43.60 18.98 -6.32
N ALA A 503 42.54 19.75 -6.59
CA ALA A 503 41.60 20.25 -5.58
C ALA A 503 40.34 19.39 -5.43
N ASP A 504 39.90 18.75 -6.52
CA ASP A 504 38.69 17.95 -6.65
C ASP A 504 38.93 16.69 -7.50
N PHE A 505 38.24 15.58 -7.22
CA PHE A 505 38.59 14.27 -7.78
C PHE A 505 37.37 13.60 -8.42
N ALA A 506 37.54 13.04 -9.62
CA ALA A 506 36.59 12.08 -10.18
C ALA A 506 36.82 10.69 -9.56
N VAL A 507 35.87 9.77 -9.71
CA VAL A 507 36.04 8.36 -9.31
C VAL A 507 37.33 7.80 -9.91
N ASP A 508 38.06 7.05 -9.09
CA ASP A 508 39.35 6.44 -9.40
C ASP A 508 40.53 7.42 -9.67
N ASP A 509 40.33 8.74 -9.59
CA ASP A 509 41.46 9.68 -9.66
C ASP A 509 42.47 9.39 -8.53
N PRO A 510 43.78 9.40 -8.81
CA PRO A 510 44.79 9.11 -7.81
C PRO A 510 44.91 10.26 -6.79
N ILE A 511 44.93 9.90 -5.50
CA ILE A 511 45.19 10.77 -4.37
C ILE A 511 46.57 10.41 -3.81
N ASN A 512 47.53 11.33 -3.97
CA ASN A 512 48.89 11.17 -3.46
C ASN A 512 49.15 12.21 -2.35
N LEU A 513 49.35 11.72 -1.14
CA LEU A 513 49.61 12.53 0.06
C LEU A 513 50.99 12.23 0.61
N SER A 514 51.65 13.22 1.19
CA SER A 514 52.85 12.99 2.01
C SER A 514 52.84 13.76 3.30
N ALA A 515 53.52 13.24 4.31
CA ALA A 515 53.71 13.91 5.58
C ALA A 515 55.06 13.57 6.20
N ASP A 516 55.64 14.57 6.85
CA ASP A 516 56.89 14.46 7.60
C ASP A 516 56.62 14.92 9.04
N ALA A 517 57.21 14.21 10.01
CA ALA A 517 57.07 14.55 11.42
C ALA A 517 58.43 14.54 12.14
N THR A 518 58.64 15.52 13.00
CA THR A 518 59.83 15.64 13.85
C THR A 518 59.44 16.03 15.27
N ASP A 519 60.18 15.54 16.24
CA ASP A 519 60.07 15.95 17.63
C ASP A 519 61.44 16.42 18.18
N ALA A 520 61.43 17.35 19.13
CA ALA A 520 62.64 17.96 19.66
C ALA A 520 63.52 16.97 20.45
N GLU A 521 62.89 16.02 21.16
CA GLU A 521 63.55 14.99 21.94
C GLU A 521 63.91 13.76 21.10
N ASN A 522 63.07 13.39 20.13
CA ASN A 522 63.18 12.14 19.38
C ASN A 522 63.73 12.29 17.95
N GLY A 523 63.78 13.49 17.37
CA GLY A 523 64.14 13.67 15.96
C GLY A 523 63.01 13.21 15.01
N PRO A 524 63.31 12.67 13.82
CA PRO A 524 62.28 12.22 12.88
C PRO A 524 61.40 11.11 13.45
N LEU A 525 60.08 11.24 13.27
CA LEU A 525 59.08 10.30 13.74
C LEU A 525 58.40 9.57 12.58
N GLU A 526 57.92 8.35 12.86
CA GLU A 526 57.10 7.59 11.91
C GLU A 526 55.69 8.20 11.82
N VAL A 527 55.19 8.35 10.59
CA VAL A 527 53.82 8.77 10.32
C VAL A 527 52.93 7.56 10.11
N LYS A 528 51.77 7.56 10.77
CA LYS A 528 50.67 6.62 10.56
C LYS A 528 49.49 7.35 9.93
N TRP A 529 48.82 6.70 8.99
CA TRP A 529 47.69 7.25 8.28
C TRP A 529 46.42 6.48 8.57
N THR A 530 45.32 7.19 8.71
CA THR A 530 43.95 6.65 8.64
C THR A 530 43.20 7.36 7.51
N SER A 531 42.27 6.66 6.88
CA SER A 531 41.37 7.24 5.89
C SER A 531 39.91 6.94 6.25
N SER A 532 38.98 7.77 5.80
CA SER A 532 37.54 7.52 5.90
C SER A 532 36.81 8.12 4.69
N VAL A 533 35.84 7.38 4.14
CA VAL A 533 34.90 7.88 3.14
C VAL A 533 33.70 8.44 3.87
N VAL A 534 33.34 9.70 3.61
CA VAL A 534 32.20 10.37 4.23
C VAL A 534 31.16 10.63 3.15
N HIS A 535 30.01 9.98 3.28
CA HIS A 535 28.86 10.10 2.38
C HIS A 535 27.80 10.99 3.04
N CYS A 536 27.12 11.85 2.26
CA CYS A 536 26.15 12.84 2.74
C CYS A 536 24.97 12.99 1.76
N ALA A 537 24.01 12.05 1.79
CA ALA A 537 22.83 12.10 0.90
C ALA A 537 22.03 13.43 0.98
N GLU A 538 22.08 14.12 2.12
CA GLU A 538 21.62 15.51 2.32
C GLU A 538 22.57 16.18 3.33
N GLU A 539 22.67 17.52 3.37
CA GLU A 539 23.57 18.29 4.28
C GLU A 539 23.42 17.91 5.78
N THR A 540 22.33 17.22 6.15
CA THR A 540 21.99 16.83 7.54
C THR A 540 22.01 15.32 7.79
N THR A 541 22.49 14.49 6.86
CA THR A 541 22.53 13.02 7.03
C THR A 541 23.84 12.43 6.52
N CYS A 542 24.98 12.79 7.11
CA CYS A 542 26.25 12.14 6.76
C CYS A 542 26.61 10.98 7.68
N HIS A 543 27.28 9.99 7.10
CA HIS A 543 27.94 8.91 7.85
C HIS A 543 29.27 8.55 7.20
N ASP A 544 30.13 7.87 7.95
CA ASP A 544 31.49 7.57 7.52
C ASP A 544 31.79 6.06 7.43
N HIS A 545 32.69 5.72 6.51
CA HIS A 545 33.20 4.37 6.30
C HIS A 545 34.72 4.40 6.48
N PRO A 546 35.25 3.82 7.57
CA PRO A 546 36.68 3.73 7.80
C PRO A 546 37.39 2.99 6.67
N GLY A 547 38.36 3.66 6.05
CA GLY A 547 39.17 3.15 4.96
C GLY A 547 40.50 2.55 5.42
N PRO A 548 41.31 2.04 4.48
CA PRO A 548 42.62 1.49 4.78
C PRO A 548 43.56 2.54 5.39
N GLY A 549 44.35 2.13 6.38
CA GLY A 549 45.45 2.93 6.93
C GLY A 549 46.80 2.58 6.32
N ALA A 550 47.82 3.40 6.56
CA ALA A 550 49.19 3.12 6.12
C ALA A 550 50.23 3.60 7.14
N GLN A 551 51.50 3.27 6.89
CA GLN A 551 52.65 3.72 7.67
C GLN A 551 53.72 4.25 6.72
N GLY A 552 54.44 5.29 7.15
CA GLY A 552 55.50 5.93 6.37
C GLY A 552 55.10 7.30 5.81
N PRO A 553 56.02 7.93 5.06
CA PRO A 553 55.91 9.34 4.68
C PRO A 553 54.91 9.62 3.55
N VAL A 554 54.34 8.60 2.91
CA VAL A 554 53.45 8.73 1.74
C VAL A 554 52.20 7.88 1.95
N PHE A 555 51.06 8.39 1.48
CA PHE A 555 49.80 7.67 1.40
C PHE A 555 49.20 7.83 0.00
N ASP A 556 49.04 6.70 -0.70
CA ASP A 556 48.51 6.65 -2.06
C ASP A 556 47.21 5.84 -2.07
N THR A 557 46.16 6.41 -2.65
CA THR A 557 44.89 5.71 -2.88
C THR A 557 44.16 6.29 -4.09
N ALA A 558 43.04 5.69 -4.48
CA ALA A 558 42.15 6.23 -5.50
C ALA A 558 40.93 6.88 -4.84
N PHE A 559 40.34 7.88 -5.49
CA PHE A 559 39.10 8.48 -5.02
C PHE A 559 37.95 7.47 -5.09
N THR A 560 37.06 7.54 -4.11
CA THR A 560 35.99 6.56 -3.89
C THR A 560 35.00 6.50 -5.06
N THR A 561 34.35 5.35 -5.23
CA THR A 561 33.26 5.16 -6.20
C THR A 561 31.90 5.64 -5.68
N HIS A 562 31.81 6.12 -4.44
CA HIS A 562 30.56 6.62 -3.87
C HIS A 562 30.12 7.94 -4.57
N PRO A 563 28.84 8.06 -4.97
CA PRO A 563 28.36 9.15 -5.82
C PRO A 563 28.37 10.54 -5.16
N ASP A 564 28.31 10.63 -3.85
CA ASP A 564 28.09 11.87 -3.07
C ASP A 564 29.09 11.96 -1.89
N ALA A 565 30.28 11.39 -2.06
CA ALA A 565 31.22 11.22 -0.97
C ALA A 565 32.49 12.06 -1.10
N ARG A 566 32.99 12.51 0.05
CA ARG A 566 34.34 13.05 0.23
C ARG A 566 35.22 12.03 0.96
N MET A 567 36.53 12.10 0.78
CA MET A 567 37.47 11.28 1.55
C MET A 567 38.28 12.13 2.50
N THR A 568 38.46 11.64 3.73
CA THR A 568 39.31 12.27 4.75
C THR A 568 40.53 11.40 5.03
N PHE A 569 41.69 12.02 5.23
CA PHE A 569 42.97 11.36 5.47
C PHE A 569 43.67 12.03 6.64
N THR A 570 43.96 11.29 7.70
CA THR A 570 44.60 11.82 8.91
C THR A 570 45.98 11.19 9.08
N ALA A 571 47.02 12.02 8.96
CA ALA A 571 48.40 11.67 9.32
C ALA A 571 48.60 11.90 10.82
N THR A 572 49.17 10.93 11.52
CA THR A 572 49.46 10.98 12.96
C THR A 572 50.90 10.54 13.22
N ALA A 573 51.64 11.30 14.03
CA ALA A 573 52.94 10.91 14.55
C ALA A 573 52.89 10.83 16.08
N THR A 574 53.54 9.82 16.65
CA THR A 574 53.62 9.61 18.10
C THR A 574 55.08 9.50 18.51
N ASP A 575 55.48 10.23 19.54
CA ASP A 575 56.83 10.17 20.07
C ASP A 575 57.05 9.02 21.06
N SER A 576 58.25 8.91 21.66
CA SER A 576 58.54 7.82 22.61
C SER A 576 57.80 7.93 23.94
N GLU A 577 57.31 9.13 24.27
CA GLU A 577 56.51 9.42 25.45
C GLU A 577 55.00 9.30 25.18
N GLY A 578 54.62 8.83 23.99
CA GLY A 578 53.24 8.57 23.61
C GLY A 578 52.43 9.83 23.32
N VAL A 579 53.06 11.01 23.22
CA VAL A 579 52.39 12.25 22.80
C VAL A 579 52.24 12.23 21.29
N SER A 580 51.07 12.63 20.80
CA SER A 580 50.72 12.58 19.39
C SER A 580 50.35 13.92 18.79
N SER A 581 50.69 14.09 17.52
CA SER A 581 50.27 15.20 16.67
C SER A 581 49.66 14.66 15.38
N SER A 582 48.59 15.29 14.91
CA SER A 582 47.88 14.86 13.70
C SER A 582 47.48 16.03 12.79
N LYS A 583 47.37 15.75 11.48
CA LYS A 583 46.79 16.66 10.48
C LYS A 583 45.88 15.88 9.53
N THR A 584 44.76 16.50 9.16
CA THR A 584 43.76 15.92 8.26
C THR A 584 43.71 16.67 6.94
N TYR A 585 43.64 15.94 5.83
CA TYR A 585 43.29 16.43 4.50
C TYR A 585 41.96 15.85 4.06
N THR A 586 41.13 16.66 3.38
CA THR A 586 39.87 16.24 2.79
C THR A 586 39.96 16.36 1.27
N ALA A 587 39.85 15.23 0.58
CA ALA A 587 39.67 15.20 -0.87
C ALA A 587 38.19 15.41 -1.19
N LEU A 588 37.88 16.44 -1.97
CA LEU A 588 36.52 16.75 -2.39
C LEU A 588 36.20 16.07 -3.74
N PRO A 589 34.95 15.62 -3.94
CA PRO A 589 34.54 15.09 -5.23
C PRO A 589 34.46 16.20 -6.29
N ARG A 590 34.69 15.84 -7.54
CA ARG A 590 34.28 16.64 -8.70
C ARG A 590 32.88 16.22 -9.09
N GLU A 591 31.91 17.07 -8.79
CA GLU A 591 30.49 16.77 -8.97
C GLU A 591 29.88 17.51 -10.17
N HIS A 592 28.87 16.90 -10.76
CA HIS A 592 28.04 17.47 -11.81
C HIS A 592 26.56 17.27 -11.47
N LEU A 593 25.68 18.14 -11.97
CA LEU A 593 24.25 18.05 -11.68
C LEU A 593 23.59 16.96 -12.52
N LEU A 594 23.02 15.95 -11.86
CA LEU A 594 22.11 15.00 -12.47
C LEU A 594 20.66 15.49 -12.28
N THR A 595 19.88 15.52 -13.36
CA THR A 595 18.45 15.88 -13.33
C THR A 595 17.59 14.81 -13.99
N LEU A 596 16.56 14.35 -13.31
CA LEU A 596 15.52 13.49 -13.87
C LEU A 596 14.28 14.33 -14.19
N THR A 597 13.74 14.17 -15.39
CA THR A 597 12.55 14.89 -15.86
C THR A 597 11.60 13.94 -16.59
N SER A 598 10.36 14.35 -16.79
CA SER A 598 9.40 13.55 -17.56
C SER A 598 8.48 14.42 -18.42
N ASN A 599 7.99 13.87 -19.52
CA ASN A 599 7.04 14.54 -20.42
C ASN A 599 5.63 14.68 -19.82
N ILE A 600 5.27 13.83 -18.86
CA ILE A 600 4.07 13.90 -18.03
C ILE A 600 4.55 13.86 -16.57
N PRO A 601 4.12 14.78 -15.68
CA PRO A 601 4.62 14.83 -14.30
C PRO A 601 4.55 13.47 -13.61
N ALA A 602 5.71 12.94 -13.22
CA ALA A 602 5.85 11.62 -12.62
C ALA A 602 6.85 11.68 -11.47
N VAL A 603 6.75 10.72 -10.54
CA VAL A 603 7.79 10.54 -9.51
C VAL A 603 8.99 9.88 -10.17
N LEU A 604 10.14 10.55 -10.09
CA LEU A 604 11.43 10.07 -10.59
C LEU A 604 12.40 10.14 -9.42
N GLN A 605 13.28 9.15 -9.31
CA GLN A 605 14.12 9.00 -8.14
C GLN A 605 15.54 8.63 -8.53
N ILE A 606 16.47 9.18 -7.76
CA ILE A 606 17.84 8.72 -7.61
C ILE A 606 17.88 8.04 -6.23
N PRO A 607 17.74 6.70 -6.15
CA PRO A 607 17.55 6.02 -4.86
C PRO A 607 18.72 6.19 -3.89
N THR A 608 19.96 6.30 -4.40
CA THR A 608 21.15 6.55 -3.57
C THR A 608 21.12 7.93 -2.92
N GLU A 609 20.46 8.91 -3.55
CA GLU A 609 20.36 10.30 -3.09
C GLU A 609 19.02 10.55 -2.39
N GLY A 610 18.60 9.62 -1.52
CA GLY A 610 17.36 9.74 -0.74
C GLY A 610 16.08 9.73 -1.58
N GLY A 611 16.15 9.34 -2.86
CA GLY A 611 15.03 9.36 -3.79
C GLY A 611 14.74 10.71 -4.43
N ALA A 612 15.68 11.67 -4.35
CA ALA A 612 15.56 12.96 -5.03
C ALA A 612 15.50 12.79 -6.56
N SER A 613 14.85 13.71 -7.26
CA SER A 613 14.83 13.74 -8.73
C SER A 613 15.98 14.54 -9.34
N SER A 614 16.84 15.13 -8.50
CA SER A 614 18.04 15.85 -8.91
C SER A 614 19.04 15.90 -7.77
N ALA A 615 20.32 15.72 -8.08
CA ALA A 615 21.41 15.71 -7.11
C ALA A 615 22.75 16.08 -7.79
N LEU A 616 23.71 16.57 -7.00
CA LEU A 616 25.10 16.64 -7.42
C LEU A 616 25.72 15.25 -7.27
N VAL A 617 26.39 14.78 -8.32
CA VAL A 617 26.94 13.42 -8.38
C VAL A 617 28.38 13.48 -8.87
N THR A 618 29.26 12.74 -8.20
CA THR A 618 30.68 12.61 -8.49
C THR A 618 30.89 12.03 -9.90
N GLU A 619 31.72 12.71 -10.70
CA GLU A 619 32.13 12.28 -12.03
C GLU A 619 32.68 10.84 -11.99
N GLY A 620 32.13 9.96 -12.82
CA GLY A 620 32.52 8.54 -12.90
C GLY A 620 31.78 7.61 -11.95
N ALA A 621 30.95 8.12 -11.03
CA ALA A 621 30.16 7.27 -10.13
C ALA A 621 29.03 6.55 -10.87
N GLU A 622 28.80 5.29 -10.50
CA GLU A 622 27.66 4.50 -10.97
C GLU A 622 26.51 4.52 -9.96
N LEU A 623 25.30 4.81 -10.43
CA LEU A 623 24.09 4.90 -9.61
C LEU A 623 22.86 4.46 -10.38
N ASP A 624 21.84 4.02 -9.67
CA ASP A 624 20.54 3.73 -10.27
C ASP A 624 19.71 5.02 -10.41
N VAL A 625 18.99 5.12 -11.53
CA VAL A 625 17.89 6.08 -11.70
C VAL A 625 16.62 5.33 -12.00
N LEU A 626 15.50 5.86 -11.50
CA LEU A 626 14.24 5.17 -11.52
C LEU A 626 13.08 6.10 -11.91
N ALA A 627 12.19 5.58 -12.74
CA ALA A 627 10.91 6.18 -13.07
C ALA A 627 9.74 5.38 -12.46
N ALA A 628 8.76 6.06 -11.86
CA ALA A 628 7.53 5.43 -11.41
C ALA A 628 6.78 4.75 -12.57
N GLU A 629 6.05 3.68 -12.33
CA GLU A 629 5.29 3.01 -13.40
C GLU A 629 4.19 3.90 -13.97
N THR A 630 3.46 4.55 -13.08
CA THR A 630 2.36 5.44 -13.41
C THR A 630 2.75 6.86 -13.05
N ALA A 631 2.48 7.80 -13.95
CA ALA A 631 2.68 9.22 -13.69
C ALA A 631 1.74 9.71 -12.58
N THR A 632 1.96 10.94 -12.10
CA THR A 632 1.17 11.52 -10.99
C THR A 632 -0.30 11.75 -11.31
N ASP A 633 -0.69 11.69 -12.59
CA ASP A 633 -2.11 11.67 -12.98
C ASP A 633 -2.79 10.34 -12.59
N GLY A 634 -2.05 9.24 -12.43
CA GLY A 634 -2.60 7.92 -12.08
C GLY A 634 -3.11 7.11 -13.28
N GLY A 635 -2.89 7.57 -14.52
CA GLY A 635 -3.30 6.85 -15.74
C GLY A 635 -2.23 6.75 -16.82
N SER A 636 -1.28 7.68 -16.86
CA SER A 636 -0.18 7.66 -17.83
C SER A 636 0.89 6.67 -17.38
N THR A 637 1.37 5.80 -18.28
CA THR A 637 2.35 4.75 -17.94
C THR A 637 3.70 5.00 -18.58
N PHE A 638 4.77 4.66 -17.87
CA PHE A 638 6.14 4.76 -18.36
C PHE A 638 6.32 3.89 -19.61
N THR A 639 7.00 4.42 -20.62
CA THR A 639 7.32 3.69 -21.84
C THR A 639 8.81 3.43 -21.98
N ARG A 640 9.64 4.48 -21.80
CA ARG A 640 11.09 4.42 -21.96
C ARG A 640 11.75 5.69 -21.44
N TRP A 641 13.06 5.65 -21.28
CA TRP A 641 13.89 6.84 -21.23
C TRP A 641 14.18 7.35 -22.65
N THR A 642 14.30 8.66 -22.84
CA THR A 642 14.44 9.29 -24.17
C THR A 642 15.66 8.80 -24.95
N ASP A 643 16.71 8.39 -24.24
CA ASP A 643 17.98 7.87 -24.74
C ASP A 643 17.97 6.35 -25.01
N GLY A 644 16.85 5.65 -24.76
CA GLY A 644 16.62 4.30 -25.28
C GLY A 644 16.08 3.25 -24.29
N PRO A 645 16.55 3.15 -23.03
CA PRO A 645 16.15 2.09 -22.12
C PRO A 645 14.65 2.03 -21.85
N THR A 646 14.06 0.83 -21.92
CA THR A 646 12.63 0.58 -21.64
C THR A 646 12.39 0.08 -20.22
N ALA A 647 13.45 -0.23 -19.47
CA ALA A 647 13.36 -0.54 -18.06
C ALA A 647 13.16 0.75 -17.25
N ARG A 648 12.30 0.68 -16.23
CA ARG A 648 12.03 1.81 -15.33
C ARG A 648 13.24 2.17 -14.49
N SER A 649 13.95 1.15 -14.00
CA SER A 649 15.24 1.29 -13.32
C SER A 649 16.37 1.07 -14.30
N ARG A 650 17.45 1.82 -14.16
CA ARG A 650 18.70 1.58 -14.87
C ARG A 650 19.90 2.16 -14.12
N LEU A 651 21.03 1.50 -14.28
CA LEU A 651 22.32 2.02 -13.87
C LEU A 651 22.79 3.10 -14.86
N VAL A 652 23.33 4.19 -14.34
CA VAL A 652 23.96 5.27 -15.10
C VAL A 652 25.31 5.59 -14.48
N THR A 653 26.27 6.01 -15.32
CA THR A 653 27.57 6.51 -14.88
C THR A 653 27.58 8.02 -15.09
N MET A 654 27.89 8.81 -14.06
CA MET A 654 27.91 10.26 -14.19
C MET A 654 29.05 10.72 -15.11
N GLY A 655 28.73 11.43 -16.19
CA GLY A 655 29.73 11.99 -17.09
C GLY A 655 30.44 13.24 -16.55
N PRO A 656 31.34 13.84 -17.36
CA PRO A 656 32.15 14.99 -16.95
C PRO A 656 31.44 16.35 -17.09
N ALA A 657 30.10 16.35 -17.11
CA ALA A 657 29.26 17.54 -17.21
C ALA A 657 27.85 17.24 -16.68
N ASP A 658 27.05 18.28 -16.41
CA ASP A 658 25.64 18.12 -16.01
C ASP A 658 24.85 17.26 -17.01
N GLU A 659 24.05 16.33 -16.47
CA GLU A 659 23.26 15.38 -17.26
C GLU A 659 21.76 15.49 -16.95
N THR A 660 20.93 15.25 -17.98
CA THR A 660 19.48 15.18 -17.81
C THR A 660 18.90 13.95 -18.49
N PHE A 661 18.26 13.08 -17.71
CA PHE A 661 17.51 11.95 -18.23
C PHE A 661 16.01 12.26 -18.23
N ASN A 662 15.38 12.05 -19.38
CA ASN A 662 13.96 12.31 -19.56
C ASN A 662 13.22 10.97 -19.65
N ALA A 663 12.29 10.74 -18.72
CA ALA A 663 11.36 9.62 -18.76
C ALA A 663 10.16 9.96 -19.66
N GLU A 664 9.86 9.08 -20.61
CA GLU A 664 8.67 9.17 -21.45
C GLU A 664 7.55 8.33 -20.85
N TYR A 665 6.40 8.96 -20.69
CA TYR A 665 5.13 8.37 -20.33
C TYR A 665 4.15 8.54 -21.48
N ARG A 666 3.26 7.57 -21.64
CA ARG A 666 2.17 7.64 -22.60
C ARG A 666 0.87 7.88 -21.87
N SER A 667 0.10 8.88 -22.30
CA SER A 667 -1.18 9.17 -21.68
C SER A 667 -2.16 8.01 -21.82
N ALA A 668 -3.10 7.89 -20.88
CA ALA A 668 -4.15 6.87 -20.97
C ALA A 668 -4.94 6.98 -22.28
N ILE A 669 -5.18 8.22 -22.76
CA ILE A 669 -5.84 8.49 -24.05
C ILE A 669 -5.03 7.92 -25.22
N ASP A 670 -3.72 8.16 -25.26
CA ASP A 670 -2.84 7.64 -26.32
C ASP A 670 -2.73 6.12 -26.26
N GLN A 671 -2.58 5.54 -25.06
CA GLN A 671 -2.62 4.08 -24.87
C GLN A 671 -3.90 3.47 -25.43
N ARG A 672 -5.08 4.02 -25.09
CA ARG A 672 -6.38 3.53 -25.58
C ARG A 672 -6.50 3.69 -27.09
N TYR A 673 -6.19 4.87 -27.62
CA TYR A 673 -6.29 5.16 -29.06
C TYR A 673 -5.37 4.25 -29.89
N ASP A 674 -4.15 3.98 -29.42
CA ASP A 674 -3.18 3.17 -30.16
C ASP A 674 -3.39 1.65 -30.00
N SER A 675 -4.04 1.22 -28.92
CA SER A 675 -4.41 -0.20 -28.75
C SER A 675 -5.67 -0.62 -29.51
N ASP A 676 -6.54 0.32 -29.92
CA ASP A 676 -7.85 0.03 -30.52
C ASP A 676 -7.98 0.51 -31.98
N PRO A 677 -7.78 -0.37 -32.98
CA PRO A 677 -7.95 -0.01 -34.40
C PRO A 677 -9.37 0.43 -34.77
N GLY A 678 -10.39 -0.10 -34.09
CA GLY A 678 -11.79 0.27 -34.31
C GLY A 678 -12.05 1.71 -33.89
N LEU A 679 -11.53 2.09 -32.72
CA LEU A 679 -11.58 3.46 -32.21
C LEU A 679 -10.85 4.45 -33.14
N ARG A 680 -9.68 4.09 -33.68
CA ARG A 680 -8.98 4.95 -34.66
C ARG A 680 -9.77 5.16 -35.95
N THR A 681 -10.45 4.10 -36.41
CA THR A 681 -11.31 4.18 -37.60
C THR A 681 -12.52 5.09 -37.34
N LEU A 682 -13.10 4.99 -36.14
CA LEU A 682 -14.25 5.78 -35.71
C LEU A 682 -13.90 7.28 -35.58
N LEU A 683 -12.87 7.59 -34.78
CA LEU A 683 -12.54 8.96 -34.41
C LEU A 683 -11.68 9.69 -35.45
N GLY A 684 -10.92 8.95 -36.26
CA GLY A 684 -9.93 9.51 -37.18
C GLY A 684 -8.71 10.07 -36.45
N ALA A 685 -7.88 10.83 -37.15
CA ALA A 685 -6.62 11.36 -36.60
C ALA A 685 -6.89 12.45 -35.53
N PRO A 686 -5.99 12.61 -34.52
CA PRO A 686 -6.06 13.72 -33.58
C PRO A 686 -5.91 15.06 -34.33
N THR A 687 -6.66 16.08 -33.91
CA THR A 687 -6.62 17.43 -34.51
C THR A 687 -5.84 18.45 -33.68
N GLY A 688 -5.32 18.04 -32.52
CA GLY A 688 -4.57 18.89 -31.60
C GLY A 688 -3.98 18.08 -30.44
N PRO A 689 -3.21 18.73 -29.54
CA PRO A 689 -2.65 18.08 -28.36
C PRO A 689 -3.75 17.70 -27.36
N GLU A 690 -3.39 16.85 -26.41
CA GLU A 690 -4.21 16.61 -25.22
C GLU A 690 -4.28 17.87 -24.36
N ILE A 691 -5.43 18.10 -23.76
CA ILE A 691 -5.71 19.24 -22.88
C ILE A 691 -6.08 18.70 -21.51
N THR A 692 -5.40 19.20 -20.47
CA THR A 692 -5.76 18.98 -19.07
C THR A 692 -6.63 20.14 -18.59
N ASP A 693 -7.83 19.84 -18.11
CA ASP A 693 -8.78 20.79 -17.54
C ASP A 693 -9.28 20.27 -16.18
N GLY A 694 -8.62 20.75 -15.11
CA GLY A 694 -8.82 20.22 -13.77
C GLY A 694 -8.51 18.71 -13.70
N PRO A 695 -9.42 17.86 -13.20
CA PRO A 695 -9.20 16.41 -13.08
C PRO A 695 -9.50 15.64 -14.39
N VAL A 696 -9.84 16.32 -15.49
CA VAL A 696 -10.22 15.70 -16.76
C VAL A 696 -9.19 16.03 -17.82
N HIS A 697 -8.71 15.00 -18.52
CA HIS A 697 -7.89 15.14 -19.72
C HIS A 697 -8.77 14.84 -20.93
N TYR A 698 -8.58 15.56 -22.03
CA TYR A 698 -9.27 15.23 -23.27
C TYR A 698 -8.45 15.56 -24.50
N ARG A 699 -8.69 14.84 -25.60
CA ARG A 699 -8.11 15.13 -26.91
C ARG A 699 -9.19 15.12 -27.98
N THR A 700 -9.10 16.09 -28.90
CA THR A 700 -10.01 16.19 -30.05
C THR A 700 -9.45 15.44 -31.25
N TYR A 701 -10.34 14.70 -31.91
CA TYR A 701 -10.10 13.93 -33.12
C TYR A 701 -11.05 14.43 -34.22
N GLN A 702 -10.83 14.00 -35.45
CA GLN A 702 -11.62 14.43 -36.61
C GLN A 702 -13.13 14.26 -36.41
N ASN A 703 -13.55 13.16 -35.79
CA ASN A 703 -14.97 12.80 -35.66
C ASN A 703 -15.47 12.74 -34.21
N GLY A 704 -14.64 13.06 -33.20
CA GLY A 704 -15.05 12.97 -31.79
C GLY A 704 -14.00 13.43 -30.79
N ARG A 705 -14.19 13.08 -29.52
CA ARG A 705 -13.24 13.36 -28.43
C ARG A 705 -13.06 12.13 -27.55
N LEU A 706 -11.82 11.87 -27.13
CA LEU A 706 -11.53 11.01 -25.99
C LEU A 706 -11.38 11.87 -24.74
N TYR A 707 -11.94 11.39 -23.64
CA TYR A 707 -11.80 11.96 -22.30
C TYR A 707 -11.19 10.90 -21.39
N TRP A 708 -10.42 11.34 -20.41
CA TRP A 708 -9.92 10.51 -19.32
C TRP A 708 -10.06 11.25 -18.00
N SER A 709 -10.41 10.51 -16.96
CA SER A 709 -10.24 10.92 -15.57
C SER A 709 -9.90 9.70 -14.73
N SER A 710 -9.25 9.90 -13.58
CA SER A 710 -8.92 8.78 -12.68
C SER A 710 -10.14 7.99 -12.20
N GLY A 711 -11.30 8.65 -12.08
CA GLY A 711 -12.55 8.01 -11.64
C GLY A 711 -13.34 7.29 -12.73
N THR A 712 -13.12 7.62 -14.01
CA THR A 712 -13.93 7.08 -15.12
C THR A 712 -13.14 6.26 -16.13
N GLY A 713 -11.81 6.39 -16.18
CA GLY A 713 -11.02 5.83 -17.27
C GLY A 713 -11.23 6.59 -18.59
N VAL A 714 -10.75 5.99 -19.68
CA VAL A 714 -10.80 6.60 -21.02
C VAL A 714 -12.10 6.27 -21.73
N HIS A 715 -12.85 7.30 -22.12
CA HIS A 715 -14.11 7.14 -22.84
C HIS A 715 -14.26 8.10 -24.01
N GLU A 716 -14.87 7.62 -25.08
CA GLU A 716 -15.13 8.39 -26.29
C GLU A 716 -16.55 8.99 -26.31
N VAL A 717 -16.66 10.19 -26.87
CA VAL A 717 -17.94 10.82 -27.22
C VAL A 717 -17.82 11.39 -28.63
N HIS A 718 -18.77 11.07 -29.51
CA HIS A 718 -18.76 11.54 -30.90
C HIS A 718 -20.15 11.99 -31.39
N GLY A 719 -20.23 12.39 -32.66
CA GLY A 719 -21.49 12.68 -33.35
C GLY A 719 -22.41 13.69 -32.65
N GLY A 720 -23.72 13.40 -32.67
CA GLY A 720 -24.75 14.27 -32.08
C GLY A 720 -24.65 14.37 -30.56
N ASN A 721 -24.22 13.30 -29.89
CA ASN A 721 -24.08 13.28 -28.44
C ASN A 721 -22.95 14.20 -27.99
N LEU A 722 -21.81 14.19 -28.70
CA LEU A 722 -20.72 15.13 -28.45
C LEU A 722 -21.17 16.58 -28.66
N ALA A 723 -21.90 16.85 -29.75
CA ALA A 723 -22.40 18.20 -30.02
C ALA A 723 -23.30 18.70 -28.87
N LYS A 724 -24.24 17.87 -28.39
CA LYS A 724 -25.12 18.18 -27.27
C LYS A 724 -24.35 18.33 -25.94
N TYR A 725 -23.36 17.47 -25.72
CA TYR A 725 -22.50 17.51 -24.54
C TYR A 725 -21.76 18.85 -24.45
N LEU A 726 -21.10 19.26 -25.53
CA LEU A 726 -20.36 20.52 -25.60
C LEU A 726 -21.27 21.76 -25.54
N GLU A 727 -22.43 21.72 -26.19
CA GLU A 727 -23.45 22.79 -26.13
C GLU A 727 -23.85 23.12 -24.67
N ARG A 728 -23.89 22.10 -23.80
CA ARG A 728 -24.30 22.22 -22.40
C ARG A 728 -23.15 22.46 -21.43
N GLY A 729 -21.94 22.72 -21.92
CA GLY A 729 -20.75 22.99 -21.10
C GLY A 729 -19.86 21.77 -20.85
N GLY A 730 -20.13 20.63 -21.48
CA GLY A 730 -19.28 19.45 -21.46
C GLY A 730 -18.99 18.92 -20.06
N HIS A 731 -17.74 18.56 -19.81
CA HIS A 731 -17.30 17.96 -18.54
C HIS A 731 -17.43 18.90 -17.36
N ALA A 732 -17.40 20.22 -17.59
CA ALA A 732 -17.62 21.20 -16.53
C ALA A 732 -19.06 21.15 -15.97
N PHE A 733 -20.03 20.70 -16.77
CA PHE A 733 -21.44 20.61 -16.35
C PHE A 733 -21.88 19.18 -16.03
N PHE A 734 -21.48 18.19 -16.84
CA PHE A 734 -21.92 16.81 -16.72
C PHE A 734 -20.88 15.86 -16.10
N GLY A 735 -19.64 16.31 -15.89
CA GLY A 735 -18.52 15.47 -15.52
C GLY A 735 -17.98 14.65 -16.70
N ALA A 736 -16.88 13.95 -16.49
CA ALA A 736 -16.30 13.07 -17.50
C ALA A 736 -17.28 11.95 -17.92
N PRO A 737 -17.24 11.50 -19.19
CA PRO A 737 -18.02 10.35 -19.63
C PRO A 737 -17.61 9.08 -18.86
N THR A 738 -18.58 8.23 -18.54
CA THR A 738 -18.39 6.92 -17.87
C THR A 738 -18.65 5.75 -18.83
N THR A 739 -18.98 6.05 -20.09
CA THR A 739 -19.17 5.06 -21.16
C THR A 739 -18.72 5.66 -22.48
N ASP A 740 -18.25 4.80 -23.38
CA ASP A 740 -18.18 5.10 -24.81
C ASP A 740 -19.60 5.31 -25.38
N GLU A 741 -19.74 5.87 -26.58
CA GLU A 741 -21.06 5.99 -27.20
C GLU A 741 -21.58 4.59 -27.56
N THR A 742 -22.59 4.14 -26.80
CA THR A 742 -23.03 2.75 -26.80
C THR A 742 -24.41 2.62 -27.41
N ALA A 743 -24.67 1.53 -28.14
CA ALA A 743 -26.01 1.20 -28.61
C ALA A 743 -26.96 0.94 -27.45
N THR A 744 -28.17 1.49 -27.51
CA THR A 744 -29.21 1.13 -26.54
C THR A 744 -29.58 -0.35 -26.69
N PRO A 745 -30.00 -1.03 -25.61
CA PRO A 745 -30.43 -2.43 -25.63
C PRO A 745 -31.41 -2.80 -26.76
N ASP A 746 -32.35 -1.91 -27.10
CA ASP A 746 -33.30 -2.09 -28.20
C ASP A 746 -32.71 -1.87 -29.61
N GLN A 747 -31.44 -1.51 -29.69
CA GLN A 747 -30.65 -1.23 -30.91
C GLN A 747 -31.14 -0.06 -31.76
N VAL A 748 -32.04 0.78 -31.25
CA VAL A 748 -32.60 1.93 -31.99
C VAL A 748 -31.72 3.18 -31.84
N GLY A 749 -31.18 3.40 -30.65
CA GLY A 749 -30.48 4.62 -30.27
C GLY A 749 -29.02 4.41 -29.89
N ARG A 750 -28.40 5.52 -29.48
CA ARG A 750 -27.04 5.60 -28.94
C ARG A 750 -27.03 6.46 -27.69
N TYR A 751 -26.15 6.20 -26.74
CA TYR A 751 -26.06 7.00 -25.52
C TYR A 751 -24.65 7.09 -24.94
N ASN A 752 -24.43 8.14 -24.14
CA ASN A 752 -23.32 8.25 -23.21
C ASN A 752 -23.86 8.56 -21.80
N HIS A 753 -23.20 7.99 -20.78
CA HIS A 753 -23.38 8.37 -19.37
C HIS A 753 -22.21 9.24 -18.90
N PHE A 754 -22.45 10.07 -17.88
CA PHE A 754 -21.48 11.01 -17.35
C PHE A 754 -21.46 11.02 -15.82
N ALA A 755 -20.30 11.35 -15.25
CA ALA A 755 -19.99 11.18 -13.83
C ALA A 755 -20.90 12.00 -12.88
N LEU A 756 -21.42 13.15 -13.31
CA LEU A 756 -22.31 13.99 -12.48
C LEU A 756 -23.80 13.64 -12.68
N GLY A 757 -24.11 12.35 -12.82
CA GLY A 757 -25.48 11.86 -12.86
C GLY A 757 -26.27 12.33 -14.09
N ALA A 758 -25.63 12.37 -15.26
CA ALA A 758 -26.23 12.79 -16.51
C ALA A 758 -26.14 11.71 -17.60
N SER A 759 -27.05 11.77 -18.56
CA SER A 759 -27.03 10.96 -19.78
C SER A 759 -27.41 11.81 -20.98
N ILE A 760 -26.83 11.49 -22.13
CA ILE A 760 -27.29 11.99 -23.43
C ILE A 760 -27.68 10.79 -24.29
N TYR A 761 -28.88 10.83 -24.85
CA TYR A 761 -29.41 9.78 -25.74
C TYR A 761 -29.75 10.37 -27.09
N TRP A 762 -29.43 9.64 -28.16
CA TRP A 762 -29.73 9.97 -29.54
C TRP A 762 -30.54 8.86 -30.22
N THR A 763 -31.50 9.27 -31.04
CA THR A 763 -32.11 8.42 -32.06
C THR A 763 -32.28 9.22 -33.36
N PRO A 764 -32.43 8.56 -34.52
CA PRO A 764 -32.75 9.25 -35.77
C PRO A 764 -34.03 10.09 -35.72
N GLN A 765 -34.99 9.73 -34.87
CA GLN A 765 -36.30 10.39 -34.77
C GLN A 765 -36.32 11.54 -33.76
N THR A 766 -35.51 11.45 -32.70
CA THR A 766 -35.52 12.42 -31.59
C THR A 766 -34.31 13.35 -31.59
N ALA A 767 -33.23 13.02 -32.31
CA ALA A 767 -31.92 13.65 -32.10
C ALA A 767 -31.38 13.48 -30.66
N SER A 768 -30.27 14.15 -30.34
CA SER A 768 -29.58 14.02 -29.05
C SER A 768 -30.21 14.89 -27.97
N HIS A 769 -30.57 14.28 -26.85
CA HIS A 769 -31.18 14.97 -25.71
C HIS A 769 -30.54 14.59 -24.38
N ALA A 770 -30.35 15.60 -23.53
CA ALA A 770 -29.77 15.44 -22.21
C ALA A 770 -30.83 15.27 -21.11
N VAL A 771 -30.59 14.29 -20.23
CA VAL A 771 -31.41 14.00 -19.03
C VAL A 771 -30.47 13.83 -17.85
N TRP A 772 -30.72 14.51 -16.72
CA TRP A 772 -29.81 14.49 -15.58
C TRP A 772 -30.53 14.51 -14.23
N GLY A 773 -29.75 14.37 -13.15
CA GLY A 773 -30.24 14.45 -11.77
C GLY A 773 -31.42 13.52 -11.48
N ALA A 774 -32.38 14.04 -10.71
CA ALA A 774 -33.53 13.27 -10.24
C ALA A 774 -34.44 12.76 -11.37
N ILE A 775 -34.52 13.47 -12.51
CA ILE A 775 -35.32 13.01 -13.66
C ILE A 775 -34.66 11.80 -14.31
N ARG A 776 -33.33 11.81 -14.49
CA ARG A 776 -32.57 10.67 -15.00
C ARG A 776 -32.70 9.46 -14.07
N GLU A 777 -32.56 9.66 -12.77
CA GLU A 777 -32.73 8.59 -11.78
C GLU A 777 -34.12 7.96 -11.86
N GLN A 778 -35.16 8.79 -12.00
CA GLN A 778 -36.51 8.29 -12.12
C GLN A 778 -36.74 7.53 -13.42
N TRP A 779 -36.21 8.05 -14.53
CA TRP A 779 -36.26 7.36 -15.81
C TRP A 779 -35.56 6.00 -15.76
N SER A 780 -34.43 5.91 -15.05
CA SER A 780 -33.73 4.66 -14.78
C SER A 780 -34.60 3.65 -14.04
N ARG A 781 -35.26 4.06 -12.95
CA ARG A 781 -36.17 3.19 -12.18
C ARG A 781 -37.36 2.69 -13.01
N LEU A 782 -37.78 3.47 -13.99
CA LEU A 782 -38.85 3.12 -14.93
C LEU A 782 -38.35 2.26 -16.11
N GLY A 783 -37.08 1.84 -16.12
CA GLY A 783 -36.54 0.93 -17.14
C GLY A 783 -36.04 1.63 -18.41
N TRP A 784 -35.60 2.89 -18.30
CA TRP A 784 -34.97 3.65 -19.39
C TRP A 784 -35.83 3.71 -20.67
N GLU A 785 -35.21 3.64 -21.85
CA GLU A 785 -35.89 3.68 -23.16
C GLU A 785 -36.78 2.45 -23.43
N ALA A 786 -36.41 1.30 -22.88
CA ALA A 786 -37.20 0.07 -22.98
C ALA A 786 -38.52 0.16 -22.18
N GLY A 787 -38.51 0.96 -21.11
CA GLY A 787 -39.64 1.21 -20.21
C GLY A 787 -40.85 1.90 -20.86
N PRO A 788 -41.89 2.19 -20.05
CA PRO A 788 -43.11 2.84 -20.55
C PRO A 788 -42.88 4.28 -21.02
N ILE A 789 -41.73 4.87 -20.68
CA ILE A 789 -41.40 6.26 -20.98
C ILE A 789 -40.78 6.42 -22.39
N GLY A 790 -39.90 5.52 -22.84
CA GLY A 790 -39.25 5.67 -24.15
C GLY A 790 -38.06 6.66 -24.13
N TYR A 791 -37.72 7.21 -25.29
CA TYR A 791 -36.55 8.10 -25.49
C TYR A 791 -36.87 9.56 -25.20
N PRO A 792 -35.93 10.35 -24.67
CA PRO A 792 -36.12 11.78 -24.48
C PRO A 792 -36.32 12.50 -25.84
N THR A 793 -37.25 13.45 -25.87
CA THR A 793 -37.55 14.31 -27.03
C THR A 793 -37.30 15.80 -26.75
N THR A 794 -36.86 16.11 -25.53
CA THR A 794 -36.43 17.44 -25.11
C THR A 794 -35.23 17.30 -24.19
N ASP A 795 -34.40 18.34 -24.11
CA ASP A 795 -33.47 18.50 -23.00
C ASP A 795 -34.24 18.85 -21.71
N GLU A 796 -33.64 18.57 -20.56
CA GLU A 796 -34.28 18.90 -19.28
C GLU A 796 -34.41 20.42 -19.12
N THR A 797 -35.65 20.90 -19.08
CA THR A 797 -35.98 22.33 -19.12
C THR A 797 -36.81 22.72 -17.90
N ALA A 798 -36.70 23.97 -17.46
CA ALA A 798 -37.53 24.49 -16.38
C ALA A 798 -39.02 24.53 -16.81
N THR A 799 -39.93 24.24 -15.87
CA THR A 799 -41.35 24.44 -16.12
C THR A 799 -41.68 25.92 -16.32
N PRO A 800 -42.75 26.26 -17.05
CA PRO A 800 -43.18 27.64 -17.28
C PRO A 800 -43.33 28.50 -16.00
N ASP A 801 -43.77 27.91 -14.90
CA ASP A 801 -43.88 28.56 -13.58
C ASP A 801 -42.55 28.68 -12.81
N ARG A 802 -41.48 28.09 -13.35
CA ARG A 802 -40.11 28.07 -12.82
C ARG A 802 -39.95 27.34 -11.48
N ILE A 803 -40.92 26.53 -11.07
CA ILE A 803 -40.85 25.76 -9.81
C ILE A 803 -40.14 24.42 -10.03
N GLY A 804 -40.41 23.77 -11.16
CA GLY A 804 -39.93 22.43 -11.46
C GLY A 804 -39.08 22.36 -12.72
N ARG A 805 -38.72 21.12 -13.07
CA ARG A 805 -38.03 20.76 -14.32
C ARG A 805 -38.72 19.56 -14.95
N PHE A 806 -38.57 19.39 -16.26
CA PHE A 806 -39.16 18.25 -16.97
C PHE A 806 -38.38 17.84 -18.22
N ASN A 807 -38.58 16.59 -18.61
CA ASN A 807 -38.32 16.09 -19.96
C ASN A 807 -39.60 15.48 -20.56
N HIS A 808 -39.81 15.68 -21.85
CA HIS A 808 -40.75 14.90 -22.64
C HIS A 808 -40.05 13.71 -23.29
N PHE A 809 -40.82 12.65 -23.55
CA PHE A 809 -40.32 11.41 -24.10
C PHE A 809 -41.24 10.84 -25.21
N SER A 810 -40.71 9.90 -25.99
CA SER A 810 -41.25 9.48 -27.28
C SER A 810 -42.54 8.65 -27.20
N LYS A 811 -42.84 8.00 -26.06
CA LYS A 811 -44.06 7.18 -25.87
C LYS A 811 -45.24 7.99 -25.33
N ALA A 812 -45.38 9.24 -25.77
CA ALA A 812 -46.37 10.19 -25.24
C ALA A 812 -46.33 10.25 -23.70
N SER A 813 -45.15 10.57 -23.19
CA SER A 813 -44.77 10.42 -21.78
C SER A 813 -43.92 11.60 -21.33
N SER A 814 -43.85 11.84 -20.02
CA SER A 814 -43.04 12.88 -19.42
C SER A 814 -42.63 12.52 -18.00
N ILE A 815 -41.52 13.08 -17.56
CA ILE A 815 -41.11 13.03 -16.16
C ILE A 815 -40.96 14.48 -15.70
N TYR A 816 -41.62 14.80 -14.59
CA TYR A 816 -41.58 16.12 -13.96
C TYR A 816 -40.97 15.99 -12.57
N TRP A 817 -40.13 16.95 -12.20
CA TRP A 817 -39.50 17.05 -10.89
C TRP A 817 -39.78 18.41 -10.26
N THR A 818 -40.04 18.41 -8.96
CA THR A 818 -40.00 19.60 -8.10
C THR A 818 -39.29 19.28 -6.79
N PRO A 819 -38.76 20.28 -6.06
CA PRO A 819 -38.20 20.06 -4.73
C PRO A 819 -39.19 19.43 -3.73
N GLN A 820 -40.49 19.69 -3.89
CA GLN A 820 -41.53 19.21 -2.96
C GLN A 820 -42.00 17.80 -3.27
N THR A 821 -42.08 17.42 -4.54
CA THR A 821 -42.66 16.14 -4.96
C THR A 821 -41.62 15.09 -5.31
N GLY A 822 -40.40 15.49 -5.66
CA GLY A 822 -39.48 14.59 -6.36
C GLY A 822 -39.89 14.38 -7.83
N ALA A 823 -39.20 13.47 -8.51
CA ALA A 823 -39.40 13.17 -9.93
C ALA A 823 -40.44 12.05 -10.12
N HIS A 824 -41.42 12.26 -11.00
CA HIS A 824 -42.51 11.32 -11.26
C HIS A 824 -42.83 11.20 -12.74
N GLY A 825 -43.03 9.96 -13.20
CA GLY A 825 -43.41 9.64 -14.57
C GLY A 825 -44.93 9.65 -14.80
N ILE A 826 -45.34 10.24 -15.93
CA ILE A 826 -46.73 10.29 -16.38
C ILE A 826 -46.78 10.01 -17.89
N TRP A 827 -47.69 9.13 -18.33
CA TRP A 827 -47.72 8.70 -19.74
C TRP A 827 -49.14 8.46 -20.27
N GLY A 828 -49.23 8.22 -21.59
CA GLY A 828 -50.45 7.85 -22.28
C GLY A 828 -51.66 8.76 -22.00
N ALA A 829 -52.82 8.15 -21.79
CA ALA A 829 -54.09 8.86 -21.69
C ALA A 829 -54.17 9.79 -20.46
N ILE A 830 -53.50 9.45 -19.35
CA ILE A 830 -53.47 10.29 -18.15
C ILE A 830 -52.65 11.56 -18.42
N ARG A 831 -51.47 11.43 -19.04
CA ARG A 831 -50.67 12.59 -19.48
C ARG A 831 -51.45 13.49 -20.45
N ASP A 832 -52.10 12.89 -21.44
CA ASP A 832 -52.88 13.64 -22.42
C ASP A 832 -54.07 14.36 -21.80
N LYS A 833 -54.67 13.79 -20.75
CA LYS A 833 -55.71 14.47 -19.99
C LYS A 833 -55.14 15.62 -19.17
N TRP A 834 -54.03 15.38 -18.47
CA TRP A 834 -53.35 16.40 -17.68
C TRP A 834 -52.93 17.61 -18.52
N SER A 835 -52.42 17.37 -19.74
CA SER A 835 -52.06 18.44 -20.67
C SER A 835 -53.25 19.31 -21.07
N ARG A 836 -54.40 18.70 -21.39
CA ARG A 836 -55.64 19.41 -21.76
C ARG A 836 -56.23 20.25 -20.63
N ILE A 837 -55.92 19.93 -19.37
CA ILE A 837 -56.37 20.69 -18.21
C ILE A 837 -55.31 21.68 -17.69
N GLY A 838 -54.26 21.94 -18.47
CA GLY A 838 -53.30 23.00 -18.20
C GLY A 838 -52.01 22.56 -17.50
N TRP A 839 -51.64 21.28 -17.57
CA TRP A 839 -50.39 20.75 -17.00
C TRP A 839 -50.20 21.12 -15.52
N GLU A 840 -48.99 21.47 -15.09
CA GLU A 840 -48.66 21.86 -13.71
C GLU A 840 -49.36 23.14 -13.24
N ALA A 841 -49.66 24.05 -14.17
CA ALA A 841 -50.45 25.26 -13.88
C ALA A 841 -51.94 24.94 -13.67
N GLY A 842 -52.39 23.77 -14.10
CA GLY A 842 -53.76 23.29 -14.03
C GLY A 842 -54.30 23.06 -12.60
N PRO A 843 -55.56 22.62 -12.49
CA PRO A 843 -56.27 22.50 -11.22
C PRO A 843 -55.69 21.42 -10.30
N VAL A 844 -54.96 20.44 -10.85
CA VAL A 844 -54.41 19.33 -10.08
C VAL A 844 -52.94 19.52 -9.67
N GLY A 845 -52.19 20.41 -10.34
CA GLY A 845 -50.77 20.68 -10.03
C GLY A 845 -49.80 19.64 -10.61
N TYR A 846 -48.64 19.49 -9.97
CA TYR A 846 -47.58 18.52 -10.29
C TYR A 846 -47.94 17.09 -9.86
N PRO A 847 -47.49 16.06 -10.59
CA PRO A 847 -47.58 14.67 -10.15
C PRO A 847 -46.84 14.42 -8.84
N THR A 848 -47.38 13.55 -7.99
CA THR A 848 -46.79 13.11 -6.71
C THR A 848 -46.57 11.60 -6.67
N THR A 849 -46.94 10.90 -7.74
CA THR A 849 -46.71 9.47 -7.94
C THR A 849 -46.38 9.21 -9.40
N ASP A 850 -45.63 8.15 -9.68
CA ASP A 850 -45.60 7.54 -11.02
C ASP A 850 -46.98 7.00 -11.41
N GLU A 851 -47.23 6.84 -12.71
CA GLU A 851 -48.46 6.21 -13.19
C GLU A 851 -48.47 4.73 -12.80
N SER A 852 -49.37 4.38 -11.90
CA SER A 852 -49.45 3.04 -11.31
C SER A 852 -50.74 2.35 -11.70
N ILE A 853 -50.72 1.01 -11.71
CA ILE A 853 -51.93 0.20 -11.82
C ILE A 853 -52.75 0.41 -10.54
N THR A 854 -54.08 0.56 -10.66
CA THR A 854 -54.96 0.68 -9.48
C THR A 854 -54.94 -0.61 -8.65
N PRO A 855 -55.18 -0.53 -7.33
CA PRO A 855 -55.21 -1.70 -6.45
C PRO A 855 -56.10 -2.86 -6.91
N ASP A 856 -57.20 -2.60 -7.62
CA ASP A 856 -58.09 -3.62 -8.20
C ASP A 856 -57.59 -4.22 -9.54
N GLN A 857 -56.45 -3.76 -10.05
CA GLN A 857 -55.80 -4.17 -11.28
C GLN A 857 -56.57 -3.86 -12.58
N VAL A 858 -57.60 -3.00 -12.54
CA VAL A 858 -58.43 -2.69 -13.71
C VAL A 858 -58.00 -1.42 -14.44
N GLY A 859 -57.53 -0.42 -13.71
CA GLY A 859 -57.22 0.91 -14.23
C GLY A 859 -55.80 1.36 -13.91
N ARG A 860 -55.53 2.63 -14.23
CA ARG A 860 -54.27 3.31 -13.90
C ARG A 860 -54.55 4.68 -13.29
N TYR A 861 -53.61 5.20 -12.52
CA TYR A 861 -53.77 6.52 -11.91
C TYR A 861 -52.44 7.24 -11.66
N ASN A 862 -52.54 8.57 -11.56
CA ASN A 862 -51.55 9.43 -10.90
C ASN A 862 -52.24 10.29 -9.83
N HIS A 863 -51.52 10.57 -8.75
CA HIS A 863 -51.89 11.62 -7.79
C HIS A 863 -51.10 12.90 -8.05
N PHE A 864 -51.66 14.03 -7.61
CA PHE A 864 -51.12 15.36 -7.87
C PHE A 864 -51.18 16.27 -6.64
N SER A 865 -50.25 17.23 -6.60
CA SER A 865 -49.93 18.11 -5.46
C SER A 865 -51.06 19.01 -4.98
N LYS A 866 -52.02 19.40 -5.82
CA LYS A 866 -53.18 20.23 -5.42
C LYS A 866 -54.38 19.37 -5.02
N ALA A 867 -54.13 18.28 -4.28
CA ALA A 867 -55.15 17.29 -3.90
C ALA A 867 -55.99 16.83 -5.10
N GLY A 868 -55.29 16.45 -6.18
CA GLY A 868 -55.89 15.95 -7.42
C GLY A 868 -55.53 14.49 -7.68
N SER A 869 -56.38 13.78 -8.40
CA SER A 869 -56.06 12.51 -9.02
C SER A 869 -56.58 12.47 -10.44
N ILE A 870 -55.88 11.78 -11.33
CA ILE A 870 -56.41 11.40 -12.65
C ILE A 870 -56.41 9.88 -12.71
N TYR A 871 -57.56 9.29 -13.01
CA TYR A 871 -57.77 7.86 -13.15
C TYR A 871 -58.16 7.54 -14.59
N TRP A 872 -57.73 6.38 -15.08
CA TRP A 872 -58.06 5.89 -16.41
C TRP A 872 -58.45 4.41 -16.36
N THR A 873 -59.48 4.06 -17.13
CA THR A 873 -59.76 2.68 -17.55
C THR A 873 -60.09 2.63 -19.04
N PRO A 874 -59.98 1.46 -19.71
CA PRO A 874 -60.40 1.32 -21.10
C PRO A 874 -61.86 1.73 -21.36
N GLN A 875 -62.76 1.56 -20.37
CA GLN A 875 -64.19 1.82 -20.52
C GLN A 875 -64.55 3.28 -20.25
N THR A 876 -63.83 3.96 -19.35
CA THR A 876 -64.17 5.32 -18.91
C THR A 876 -63.32 6.38 -19.59
N GLY A 877 -62.07 6.08 -19.92
CA GLY A 877 -61.09 7.10 -20.31
C GLY A 877 -60.49 7.81 -19.10
N ALA A 878 -59.64 8.82 -19.34
CA ALA A 878 -58.89 9.50 -18.29
C ALA A 878 -59.67 10.69 -17.73
N HIS A 879 -59.95 10.67 -16.42
CA HIS A 879 -60.75 11.66 -15.74
C HIS A 879 -60.11 12.14 -14.44
N GLU A 880 -60.14 13.45 -14.25
CA GLU A 880 -59.66 14.18 -13.10
C GLU A 880 -60.73 14.29 -12.01
N VAL A 881 -60.32 14.06 -10.77
CA VAL A 881 -61.12 14.26 -9.56
C VAL A 881 -60.24 15.02 -8.56
N TYR A 882 -60.70 16.18 -8.09
CA TYR A 882 -59.90 17.03 -7.20
C TYR A 882 -60.75 17.71 -6.11
N GLY A 883 -60.07 18.37 -5.18
CA GLY A 883 -60.69 19.12 -4.08
C GLY A 883 -61.63 18.27 -3.22
N ARG A 884 -62.75 18.87 -2.80
CA ARG A 884 -63.73 18.26 -1.89
C ARG A 884 -64.39 17.00 -2.44
N ILE A 885 -64.55 16.91 -3.76
CA ILE A 885 -65.11 15.72 -4.41
C ILE A 885 -64.13 14.55 -4.27
N ARG A 886 -62.83 14.78 -4.52
CA ARG A 886 -61.79 13.77 -4.32
C ARG A 886 -61.72 13.34 -2.86
N GLU A 887 -61.69 14.28 -1.91
CA GLU A 887 -61.68 13.97 -0.47
C GLU A 887 -62.80 12.99 -0.09
N ARG A 888 -64.02 13.23 -0.60
CA ARG A 888 -65.14 12.32 -0.33
C ARG A 888 -64.93 10.97 -0.98
N TRP A 889 -64.47 10.92 -2.23
CA TRP A 889 -64.21 9.66 -2.93
C TRP A 889 -63.11 8.82 -2.25
N VAL A 890 -62.05 9.47 -1.73
CA VAL A 890 -61.02 8.84 -0.89
C VAL A 890 -61.67 8.17 0.32
N ALA A 891 -62.53 8.90 1.05
CA ALA A 891 -63.20 8.40 2.24
C ALA A 891 -64.15 7.22 1.97
N LEU A 892 -64.60 7.06 0.73
CA LEU A 892 -65.44 5.95 0.29
C LEU A 892 -64.63 4.73 -0.19
N GLY A 893 -63.31 4.83 -0.27
CA GLY A 893 -62.43 3.74 -0.74
C GLY A 893 -62.09 3.79 -2.23
N TRP A 894 -62.06 4.99 -2.83
CA TRP A 894 -61.58 5.22 -4.20
C TRP A 894 -62.33 4.39 -5.26
N GLU A 895 -61.62 3.82 -6.23
CA GLU A 895 -62.17 3.00 -7.30
C GLU A 895 -62.86 1.72 -6.81
N ARG A 896 -62.54 1.26 -5.59
CA ARG A 896 -63.22 0.13 -4.93
C ARG A 896 -64.49 0.53 -4.19
N SER A 897 -64.80 1.83 -4.13
CA SER A 897 -66.07 2.30 -3.56
C SER A 897 -67.26 1.81 -4.39
N TYR A 898 -68.47 1.86 -3.82
CA TYR A 898 -69.69 1.51 -4.55
C TYR A 898 -69.97 2.42 -5.76
N LEU A 899 -69.23 3.53 -5.92
CA LEU A 899 -69.32 4.43 -7.06
C LEU A 899 -68.48 3.97 -8.25
N GLY A 900 -67.39 3.23 -8.02
CA GLY A 900 -66.44 2.80 -9.04
C GLY A 900 -65.54 3.93 -9.57
N TYR A 901 -65.12 3.81 -10.83
CA TYR A 901 -64.25 4.78 -11.50
C TYR A 901 -64.99 6.04 -11.96
N PRO A 902 -64.31 7.20 -12.04
CA PRO A 902 -64.88 8.40 -12.63
C PRO A 902 -65.18 8.23 -14.12
N THR A 903 -66.32 8.74 -14.59
CA THR A 903 -66.76 8.76 -16.00
C THR A 903 -66.80 10.16 -16.60
N THR A 904 -66.57 11.18 -15.78
CA THR A 904 -66.42 12.57 -16.21
C THR A 904 -65.30 13.24 -15.43
N GLY A 905 -64.68 14.26 -16.04
CA GLY A 905 -64.00 15.30 -15.27
C GLY A 905 -65.00 16.12 -14.44
N GLU A 906 -64.49 16.99 -13.57
CA GLU A 906 -65.36 17.82 -12.72
C GLU A 906 -66.03 18.94 -13.55
N PHE A 907 -67.36 18.94 -13.63
CA PHE A 907 -68.13 19.93 -14.39
C PHE A 907 -69.06 20.75 -13.50
N SER A 908 -69.46 21.93 -14.00
CA SER A 908 -70.34 22.84 -13.27
C SER A 908 -71.78 22.35 -13.27
N VAL A 909 -72.46 22.45 -12.14
CA VAL A 909 -73.89 22.19 -11.96
C VAL A 909 -74.52 23.36 -11.19
N ALA A 910 -75.85 23.45 -11.19
CA ALA A 910 -76.54 24.47 -10.41
C ALA A 910 -76.14 24.38 -8.92
N GLY A 911 -75.54 25.45 -8.38
CA GLY A 911 -75.12 25.55 -6.98
C GLY A 911 -73.80 24.86 -6.62
N GLY A 912 -73.01 24.38 -7.58
CA GLY A 912 -71.73 23.73 -7.27
C GLY A 912 -71.07 22.98 -8.44
N ARG A 913 -70.32 21.91 -8.12
CA ARG A 913 -69.58 21.10 -9.09
C ARG A 913 -69.80 19.61 -8.86
N GLN A 914 -69.65 18.80 -9.90
CA GLN A 914 -69.92 17.36 -9.84
C GLN A 914 -68.93 16.55 -10.69
N ASN A 915 -68.57 15.36 -10.19
CA ASN A 915 -68.04 14.26 -10.99
C ASN A 915 -69.07 13.12 -11.04
N ASN A 916 -69.24 12.53 -12.21
CA ASN A 916 -69.93 11.26 -12.37
C ASN A 916 -68.94 10.10 -12.26
N PHE A 917 -69.42 8.99 -11.71
CA PHE A 917 -68.73 7.72 -11.59
C PHE A 917 -69.57 6.62 -12.26
N GLN A 918 -69.01 5.42 -12.41
CA GLN A 918 -69.67 4.29 -13.08
C GLN A 918 -71.06 3.97 -12.52
N HIS A 919 -71.23 4.12 -11.21
CA HIS A 919 -72.46 3.73 -10.51
C HIS A 919 -73.14 4.88 -9.76
N GLY A 920 -72.69 6.11 -9.91
CA GLY A 920 -73.27 7.25 -9.22
C GLY A 920 -72.58 8.57 -9.50
N PHE A 921 -72.74 9.54 -8.61
CA PHE A 921 -72.05 10.83 -8.68
C PHE A 921 -71.64 11.33 -7.28
N ILE A 922 -70.68 12.24 -7.25
CA ILE A 922 -70.36 13.07 -6.08
C ILE A 922 -70.48 14.53 -6.49
N ARG A 923 -71.23 15.31 -5.70
CA ARG A 923 -71.47 16.74 -5.92
C ARG A 923 -71.03 17.55 -4.72
N TRP A 924 -70.24 18.59 -4.97
CA TRP A 924 -69.89 19.63 -4.02
C TRP A 924 -70.80 20.84 -4.22
N HIS A 925 -71.33 21.40 -3.12
CA HIS A 925 -72.17 22.59 -3.10
C HIS A 925 -71.38 23.82 -2.63
N ALA A 926 -71.34 24.86 -3.47
CA ALA A 926 -70.55 26.05 -3.21
C ALA A 926 -71.09 26.89 -2.03
N SER A 927 -72.41 26.91 -1.82
CA SER A 927 -73.09 27.76 -0.84
C SER A 927 -72.77 27.45 0.62
N ASN A 928 -72.47 26.19 0.92
CA ASN A 928 -72.24 25.71 2.29
C ASN A 928 -71.06 24.74 2.39
N ASN A 929 -70.30 24.60 1.29
CA ASN A 929 -69.15 23.70 1.18
C ASN A 929 -69.46 22.22 1.50
N SER A 930 -70.73 21.79 1.38
CA SER A 930 -71.14 20.41 1.62
C SER A 930 -70.87 19.51 0.41
N VAL A 931 -70.63 18.22 0.66
CA VAL A 931 -70.44 17.19 -0.37
C VAL A 931 -71.49 16.10 -0.18
N ILE A 932 -72.21 15.77 -1.25
CA ILE A 932 -73.13 14.64 -1.30
C ILE A 932 -72.64 13.61 -2.32
N ASP A 933 -72.84 12.35 -2.02
CA ASP A 933 -72.63 11.22 -2.92
C ASP A 933 -73.94 10.46 -3.10
N ARG A 934 -74.14 9.86 -4.28
CA ARG A 934 -75.36 9.09 -4.55
C ARG A 934 -75.11 8.05 -5.63
N ARG A 935 -75.61 6.83 -5.39
CA ARG A 935 -75.71 5.77 -6.40
C ARG A 935 -76.89 6.04 -7.35
N TYR A 936 -76.73 5.74 -8.64
CA TYR A 936 -77.82 5.82 -9.62
C TYR A 936 -79.00 4.92 -9.24
#